data_AF-A0A1I5D224-F1
#
_entry.id   AF-A0A1I5D224-F1
#
_cell.length_a   1.000
_cell.length_b   1.000
_cell.length_c   1.000
_cell.angle_alpha   90.00
_cell.angle_beta   90.00
_cell.angle_gamma   90.00
#
_symmetry.space_group_name_H-M   'P 1'
#
loop_
_entity.id
_entity.type
_entity.pdbx_description
1 polymer ?
#
loop_
_entity_poly.entity_id
_entity_poly.type
_entity_poly.pdbx_seq_one_letter_code
_entity_poly.pdbx_strand_id
1 'polypeptide(L)'
;MIKILRLLIFFSCFFAFSQPVKLFKQYTGQYDFFIIGNTMNTAPNGTGAPCTILTQSSAVLNLNANANIQAAFLYWSGSGTLAQADLNVQLNGTPITAQRTFTTIGPTGLEFFGAFADVTTFVKATGNVNYTLSDLDLTNVIPPYCPTGSNYAGWSIVVVYEDVALPNRVISVYEGFQIVDHTGQSATITLNGLNVTNVTNAKVGFLAWEGDDNLAVAEELRINGNIISNPPLNPANNVFNSTNTYTNATNLWNMDIDYFNVGSLISLGDTSMTVEIKTGQDLIIVNNILVALSSLFADATINIDKIKVECNSREIKVDYTVFNTNKATNPLIKNVPIAFYANEVLVGTSTTKNDIPINDFETGTITLTIPESFGDNFTITASVDDDGNRNSTVVEIDETNNTDSENVTLIYGPEVDEPTDIIVCDEDEKGFVIFDLTSKQFEASTSNNVIITFHESKDEAEKGARAVNNFDRYELKSHSSKTIWIRVEDKITGCANTTSFKITAQMKPFTELKEPLMICNFKSNPLAANLSLAYILLKRIFPYVDEMQLSFYETEADAENEINEITNINSYQPPRFPYIIYIKAKGTKLWCDNIIQLQLNDCVVPKGISPNGDGMNDGFNIEIFNPIEVKIFNRYGMEVYQHGEGYTDQWKGQDKNNRELPSGTYFYHFRTLFDTYLGYVYLIKEVK
;
A
#
# COMPACT_ATOMS: atom_id res chain seq x y z
N MET A 1 -46.40 -32.92 24.80
CA MET A 1 -46.49 -31.62 25.50
C MET A 1 -46.55 -30.55 24.42
N ILE A 2 -47.75 -30.04 24.14
CA ILE A 2 -48.06 -29.13 23.02
C ILE A 2 -47.54 -27.73 23.38
N LYS A 3 -46.66 -27.15 22.55
CA LYS A 3 -46.24 -25.74 22.67
C LYS A 3 -47.29 -24.86 21.99
N ILE A 4 -48.04 -24.12 22.80
CA ILE A 4 -48.98 -23.09 22.36
C ILE A 4 -48.17 -21.85 21.98
N LEU A 5 -48.16 -21.52 20.69
CA LEU A 5 -47.66 -20.25 20.16
C LEU A 5 -48.74 -19.18 20.37
N ARG A 6 -48.53 -18.24 21.30
CA ARG A 6 -49.41 -17.08 21.47
C ARG A 6 -49.05 -16.01 20.45
N LEU A 7 -49.91 -15.83 19.45
CA LEU A 7 -49.88 -14.71 18.53
C LEU A 7 -50.51 -13.49 19.24
N LEU A 8 -49.70 -12.49 19.61
CA LEU A 8 -50.20 -11.19 20.05
C LEU A 8 -50.61 -10.39 18.81
N ILE A 9 -51.92 -10.23 18.59
CA ILE A 9 -52.47 -9.27 17.63
C ILE A 9 -52.48 -7.91 18.34
N PHE A 10 -51.51 -7.05 18.00
CA PHE A 10 -51.58 -5.64 18.33
C PHE A 10 -52.65 -5.00 17.43
N PHE A 11 -53.81 -4.68 18.00
CA PHE A 11 -54.78 -3.78 17.37
C PHE A 11 -54.18 -2.37 17.41
N SER A 12 -53.48 -1.99 16.34
CA SER A 12 -53.08 -0.60 16.11
C SER A 12 -54.33 0.20 15.75
N CYS A 13 -54.80 1.03 16.67
CA CYS A 13 -55.77 2.06 16.36
C CYS A 13 -55.06 3.10 15.49
N PHE A 14 -55.22 3.02 14.16
CA PHE A 14 -54.72 4.03 13.24
C PHE A 14 -55.60 5.28 13.40
N PHE A 15 -55.14 6.24 14.19
CA PHE A 15 -55.66 7.60 14.11
C PHE A 15 -55.15 8.23 12.81
N ALA A 16 -56.05 8.70 11.95
CA ALA A 16 -55.69 9.43 10.73
C ALA A 16 -55.20 10.83 11.12
N PHE A 17 -53.87 11.02 11.12
CA PHE A 17 -53.25 12.33 11.30
C PHE A 17 -52.88 12.91 9.93
N SER A 18 -53.14 14.21 9.73
CA SER A 18 -52.65 14.99 8.60
C SER A 18 -51.14 14.75 8.39
N GLN A 19 -50.73 14.43 7.17
CA GLN A 19 -49.34 14.10 6.87
C GLN A 19 -48.55 15.37 6.53
N PRO A 20 -47.53 15.74 7.32
CA PRO A 20 -46.77 16.97 7.10
C PRO A 20 -45.98 16.90 5.80
N VAL A 21 -45.93 18.01 5.07
CA VAL A 21 -45.13 18.11 3.84
C VAL A 21 -43.64 18.04 4.16
N LYS A 22 -42.92 17.11 3.51
CA LYS A 22 -41.49 16.83 3.72
C LYS A 22 -40.77 16.58 2.40
N LEU A 23 -39.45 16.74 2.41
CA LEU A 23 -38.61 16.48 1.23
C LEU A 23 -38.74 15.01 0.83
N PHE A 24 -39.17 14.76 -0.40
CA PHE A 24 -39.28 13.42 -0.99
C PHE A 24 -38.06 13.09 -1.85
N LYS A 25 -37.71 13.97 -2.79
CA LYS A 25 -36.64 13.71 -3.76
C LYS A 25 -36.03 15.00 -4.30
N GLN A 26 -34.76 14.95 -4.66
CA GLN A 26 -34.04 16.03 -5.33
C GLN A 26 -33.44 15.57 -6.66
N TYR A 27 -33.34 16.49 -7.60
CA TYR A 27 -32.67 16.31 -8.89
C TYR A 27 -31.72 17.49 -9.12
N THR A 28 -30.49 17.20 -9.48
CA THR A 28 -29.44 18.21 -9.74
C THR A 28 -28.97 18.11 -11.18
N GLY A 29 -29.02 19.22 -11.92
CA GLY A 29 -28.61 19.29 -13.33
C GLY A 29 -29.36 20.36 -14.09
N GLN A 30 -29.38 20.29 -15.42
CA GLN A 30 -30.12 21.24 -16.27
C GLN A 30 -31.62 20.91 -16.31
N TYR A 31 -32.24 20.92 -15.13
CA TYR A 31 -33.61 20.44 -14.91
C TYR A 31 -34.61 21.57 -14.67
N ASP A 32 -35.86 21.29 -15.00
CA ASP A 32 -37.02 22.02 -14.51
C ASP A 32 -38.19 21.04 -14.29
N PHE A 33 -39.31 21.54 -13.75
CA PHE A 33 -40.53 20.78 -13.58
C PHE A 33 -41.72 21.42 -14.29
N PHE A 34 -42.68 20.57 -14.63
CA PHE A 34 -43.97 20.89 -15.23
C PHE A 34 -45.04 20.01 -14.59
N ILE A 35 -46.21 20.57 -14.30
CA ILE A 35 -47.31 19.83 -13.66
C ILE A 35 -48.53 19.87 -14.58
N ILE A 36 -49.09 18.70 -14.86
CA ILE A 36 -50.39 18.55 -15.53
C ILE A 36 -51.38 17.94 -14.56
N GLY A 37 -52.67 18.11 -14.81
CA GLY A 37 -53.70 17.47 -14.01
C GLY A 37 -55.07 18.02 -14.36
N ASN A 38 -56.11 17.36 -13.86
CA ASN A 38 -57.47 17.83 -14.03
C ASN A 38 -58.36 17.37 -12.88
N THR A 39 -59.38 18.17 -12.60
CA THR A 39 -60.43 17.83 -11.64
C THR A 39 -61.39 16.80 -12.24
N MET A 40 -62.06 16.05 -11.37
CA MET A 40 -63.21 15.22 -11.74
C MET A 40 -64.54 15.94 -11.44
N ASN A 41 -64.51 17.07 -10.72
CA ASN A 41 -65.69 17.86 -10.46
C ASN A 41 -66.26 18.42 -11.76
N THR A 42 -67.59 18.58 -11.82
CA THR A 42 -68.30 19.11 -13.01
C THR A 42 -68.66 20.59 -12.89
N ALA A 43 -68.48 21.15 -11.69
CA ALA A 43 -68.68 22.54 -11.29
C ALA A 43 -67.94 22.76 -9.95
N PRO A 44 -67.77 24.00 -9.47
CA PRO A 44 -67.36 24.25 -8.09
C PRO A 44 -68.29 23.53 -7.11
N ASN A 45 -67.74 22.98 -6.04
CA ASN A 45 -68.53 22.42 -4.96
C ASN A 45 -69.25 23.55 -4.16
N GLY A 46 -70.07 23.19 -3.15
CA GLY A 46 -70.78 24.16 -2.31
C GLY A 46 -72.30 24.12 -2.41
N THR A 47 -72.95 25.06 -1.71
CA THR A 47 -74.41 25.04 -1.53
C THR A 47 -75.15 25.21 -2.86
N GLY A 48 -75.89 24.19 -3.28
CA GLY A 48 -76.67 24.17 -4.52
C GLY A 48 -75.92 23.65 -5.75
N ALA A 49 -74.66 23.26 -5.60
CA ALA A 49 -73.89 22.61 -6.66
C ALA A 49 -74.37 21.17 -6.94
N PRO A 50 -74.22 20.65 -8.18
CA PRO A 50 -74.46 19.26 -8.48
C PRO A 50 -73.54 18.34 -7.65
N CYS A 51 -74.14 17.39 -6.94
CA CYS A 51 -73.41 16.36 -6.20
C CYS A 51 -73.01 15.21 -7.16
N THR A 52 -72.26 15.54 -8.20
CA THR A 52 -71.88 14.61 -9.28
C THR A 52 -70.41 14.76 -9.62
N ILE A 53 -69.72 13.63 -9.73
CA ILE A 53 -68.32 13.56 -10.12
C ILE A 53 -68.13 12.72 -11.38
N LEU A 54 -67.12 13.07 -12.18
CA LEU A 54 -66.66 12.25 -13.29
C LEU A 54 -65.83 11.07 -12.76
N THR A 55 -65.80 9.98 -13.51
CA THR A 55 -64.89 8.85 -13.25
C THR A 55 -63.60 8.95 -14.08
N GLN A 56 -63.52 9.95 -14.95
CA GLN A 56 -62.36 10.21 -15.81
C GLN A 56 -62.24 11.69 -16.18
N SER A 57 -61.02 12.15 -16.37
CA SER A 57 -60.71 13.47 -16.93
C SER A 57 -59.32 13.44 -17.60
N SER A 58 -59.02 14.46 -18.41
CA SER A 58 -57.79 14.50 -19.22
C SER A 58 -57.02 15.80 -19.09
N ALA A 59 -55.70 15.75 -19.23
CA ALA A 59 -54.80 16.90 -19.29
C ALA A 59 -53.67 16.65 -20.31
N VAL A 60 -53.26 17.70 -21.02
CA VAL A 60 -52.23 17.61 -22.06
C VAL A 60 -50.85 17.89 -21.48
N LEU A 61 -49.91 16.97 -21.71
CA LEU A 61 -48.48 17.23 -21.52
C LEU A 61 -47.89 17.85 -22.79
N ASN A 62 -47.29 19.02 -22.65
CA ASN A 62 -46.69 19.74 -23.77
C ASN A 62 -45.35 20.38 -23.37
N LEU A 63 -44.32 19.55 -23.17
CA LEU A 63 -42.95 20.01 -22.96
C LEU A 63 -42.29 20.45 -24.27
N ASN A 64 -41.22 21.24 -24.20
CA ASN A 64 -40.40 21.57 -25.36
C ASN A 64 -39.85 20.29 -26.03
N ALA A 65 -39.66 20.30 -27.35
CA ALA A 65 -39.19 19.13 -28.10
C ALA A 65 -37.80 18.61 -27.66
N ASN A 66 -36.98 19.47 -27.06
CA ASN A 66 -35.65 19.14 -26.55
C ASN A 66 -35.67 18.67 -25.08
N ALA A 67 -36.83 18.67 -24.43
CA ALA A 67 -36.97 18.25 -23.05
C ALA A 67 -36.94 16.72 -22.94
N ASN A 68 -36.03 16.19 -22.12
CA ASN A 68 -35.92 14.78 -21.81
C ASN A 68 -36.53 14.51 -20.42
N ILE A 69 -37.56 13.68 -20.34
CA ILE A 69 -38.24 13.40 -19.07
C ILE A 69 -37.32 12.59 -18.16
N GLN A 70 -37.09 13.07 -16.94
CA GLN A 70 -36.26 12.42 -15.93
C GLN A 70 -37.08 11.69 -14.88
N ALA A 71 -38.23 12.25 -14.50
CA ALA A 71 -39.18 11.63 -13.59
C ALA A 71 -40.62 12.06 -13.87
N ALA A 72 -41.57 11.19 -13.53
CA ALA A 72 -43.00 11.53 -13.55
C ALA A 72 -43.74 10.84 -12.40
N PHE A 73 -44.45 11.65 -11.59
CA PHE A 73 -45.15 11.20 -10.39
C PHE A 73 -46.64 11.48 -10.53
N LEU A 74 -47.45 10.42 -10.53
CA LEU A 74 -48.90 10.51 -10.55
C LEU A 74 -49.42 10.63 -9.13
N TYR A 75 -50.25 11.63 -8.89
CA TYR A 75 -51.04 11.82 -7.68
C TYR A 75 -52.51 11.83 -8.04
N TRP A 76 -53.35 11.22 -7.21
CA TRP A 76 -54.79 11.41 -7.28
C TRP A 76 -55.36 11.44 -5.87
N SER A 77 -56.47 12.13 -5.72
CA SER A 77 -57.02 12.46 -4.40
C SER A 77 -58.53 12.63 -4.50
N GLY A 78 -59.21 12.50 -3.36
CA GLY A 78 -60.63 12.81 -3.27
C GLY A 78 -61.23 12.61 -1.88
N SER A 79 -62.53 12.89 -1.81
CA SER A 79 -63.36 12.65 -0.64
C SER A 79 -63.48 11.17 -0.30
N GLY A 80 -63.32 10.80 0.97
CA GLY A 80 -63.49 9.43 1.44
C GLY A 80 -62.47 8.99 2.48
N THR A 81 -62.87 7.99 3.27
CA THR A 81 -61.92 7.26 4.12
C THR A 81 -60.97 6.43 3.24
N LEU A 82 -59.81 6.03 3.78
CA LEU A 82 -58.88 5.15 3.05
C LEU A 82 -59.51 3.82 2.61
N ALA A 83 -60.50 3.31 3.36
CA ALA A 83 -61.22 2.09 3.00
C ALA A 83 -62.20 2.27 1.83
N GLN A 84 -62.61 3.52 1.56
CA GLN A 84 -63.47 3.90 0.44
C GLN A 84 -62.68 4.48 -0.74
N ALA A 85 -61.38 4.74 -0.55
CA ALA A 85 -60.50 5.28 -1.56
C ALA A 85 -60.39 4.34 -2.76
N ASP A 86 -60.45 4.91 -3.96
CA ASP A 86 -60.07 4.17 -5.15
C ASP A 86 -58.54 4.21 -5.33
N LEU A 87 -57.89 3.08 -5.04
CA LEU A 87 -56.44 2.94 -5.12
C LEU A 87 -55.97 2.31 -6.43
N ASN A 88 -56.89 2.01 -7.37
CA ASN A 88 -56.58 1.37 -8.64
C ASN A 88 -57.26 2.12 -9.79
N VAL A 89 -56.50 2.98 -10.45
CA VAL A 89 -56.97 3.80 -11.57
C VAL A 89 -56.36 3.32 -12.88
N GLN A 90 -56.75 3.90 -14.00
CA GLN A 90 -56.05 3.71 -15.27
C GLN A 90 -55.49 5.04 -15.79
N LEU A 91 -54.28 5.01 -16.36
CA LEU A 91 -53.68 6.14 -17.06
C LEU A 91 -53.53 5.78 -18.53
N ASN A 92 -54.26 6.46 -19.42
CA ASN A 92 -54.37 6.11 -20.85
C ASN A 92 -54.69 4.62 -21.08
N GLY A 93 -55.57 4.05 -20.26
CA GLY A 93 -55.96 2.63 -20.33
C GLY A 93 -54.96 1.64 -19.71
N THR A 94 -53.84 2.13 -19.15
CA THR A 94 -52.86 1.30 -18.43
C THR A 94 -53.21 1.28 -16.94
N PRO A 95 -53.45 0.12 -16.31
CA PRO A 95 -53.74 0.04 -14.88
C PRO A 95 -52.58 0.57 -14.02
N ILE A 96 -52.90 1.42 -13.05
CA ILE A 96 -51.98 2.00 -12.06
C ILE A 96 -52.54 1.76 -10.67
N THR A 97 -51.74 1.14 -9.80
CA THR A 97 -52.07 0.93 -8.38
C THR A 97 -51.27 1.90 -7.52
N ALA A 98 -51.91 2.46 -6.49
CA ALA A 98 -51.26 3.32 -5.51
C ALA A 98 -50.07 2.60 -4.84
N GLN A 99 -48.89 3.20 -4.94
CA GLN A 99 -47.68 2.76 -4.23
C GLN A 99 -47.62 3.34 -2.82
N ARG A 100 -48.21 4.53 -2.63
CA ARG A 100 -48.35 5.20 -1.34
C ARG A 100 -49.72 5.85 -1.23
N THR A 101 -50.20 5.98 0.00
CA THR A 101 -51.49 6.60 0.31
C THR A 101 -51.34 7.62 1.42
N PHE A 102 -52.17 8.65 1.36
CA PHE A 102 -52.22 9.75 2.29
C PHE A 102 -53.64 9.88 2.83
N THR A 103 -53.78 10.39 4.05
CA THR A 103 -55.09 10.61 4.68
C THR A 103 -55.08 11.86 5.53
N THR A 104 -56.18 12.59 5.56
CA THR A 104 -56.41 13.68 6.51
C THR A 104 -57.89 13.74 6.90
N ILE A 105 -58.22 14.51 7.93
CA ILE A 105 -59.60 14.69 8.40
C ILE A 105 -59.92 16.17 8.38
N GLY A 106 -61.03 16.54 7.73
CA GLY A 106 -61.53 17.91 7.66
C GLY A 106 -62.24 18.38 8.94
N PRO A 107 -62.63 19.66 8.98
CA PRO A 107 -63.22 20.29 10.16
C PRO A 107 -64.59 19.70 10.55
N THR A 108 -65.26 19.04 9.61
CA THR A 108 -66.56 18.38 9.79
C THR A 108 -66.43 16.93 10.26
N GLY A 109 -65.20 16.42 10.44
CA GLY A 109 -64.91 15.03 10.77
C GLY A 109 -64.94 14.06 9.58
N LEU A 110 -65.13 14.58 8.36
CA LEU A 110 -65.04 13.81 7.12
C LEU A 110 -63.57 13.57 6.73
N GLU A 111 -63.27 12.40 6.18
CA GLU A 111 -61.91 12.01 5.79
C GLU A 111 -61.64 12.26 4.31
N PHE A 112 -60.37 12.48 3.97
CA PHE A 112 -59.91 12.59 2.60
C PHE A 112 -58.74 11.66 2.39
N PHE A 113 -58.61 11.13 1.18
CA PHE A 113 -57.49 10.30 0.79
C PHE A 113 -56.70 10.94 -0.34
N GLY A 114 -55.39 10.72 -0.33
CA GLY A 114 -54.51 10.92 -1.47
C GLY A 114 -53.81 9.61 -1.82
N ALA A 115 -53.35 9.50 -3.06
CA ALA A 115 -52.61 8.35 -3.56
C ALA A 115 -51.48 8.80 -4.48
N PHE A 116 -50.43 8.00 -4.55
CA PHE A 116 -49.24 8.27 -5.35
C PHE A 116 -48.79 7.01 -6.09
N ALA A 117 -48.32 7.19 -7.33
CA ALA A 117 -47.54 6.19 -8.05
C ALA A 117 -46.42 6.85 -8.87
N ASP A 118 -45.23 6.27 -8.85
CA ASP A 118 -44.17 6.58 -9.80
C ASP A 118 -44.53 6.01 -11.17
N VAL A 119 -44.83 6.89 -12.12
CA VAL A 119 -45.20 6.57 -13.50
C VAL A 119 -44.10 6.97 -14.49
N THR A 120 -42.87 7.18 -14.00
CA THR A 120 -41.74 7.69 -14.79
C THR A 120 -41.53 6.89 -16.07
N THR A 121 -41.42 5.56 -15.98
CA THR A 121 -41.19 4.70 -17.14
C THR A 121 -42.30 4.82 -18.18
N PHE A 122 -43.56 4.89 -17.73
CA PHE A 122 -44.72 5.02 -18.60
C PHE A 122 -44.75 6.38 -19.32
N VAL A 123 -44.54 7.47 -18.58
CA VAL A 123 -44.57 8.82 -19.13
C VAL A 123 -43.36 9.07 -20.03
N LYS A 124 -42.16 8.59 -19.69
CA LYS A 124 -40.97 8.65 -20.56
C LYS A 124 -41.21 7.96 -21.91
N ALA A 125 -41.86 6.78 -21.90
CA ALA A 125 -42.17 6.05 -23.11
C ALA A 125 -43.27 6.70 -23.96
N THR A 126 -44.23 7.38 -23.31
CA THR A 126 -45.41 7.96 -23.96
C THR A 126 -45.14 9.38 -24.50
N GLY A 127 -44.41 10.22 -23.75
CA GLY A 127 -44.06 11.58 -24.15
C GLY A 127 -45.23 12.57 -24.13
N ASN A 128 -45.13 13.64 -24.93
CA ASN A 128 -46.15 14.68 -25.04
C ASN A 128 -47.44 14.17 -25.69
N VAL A 129 -48.46 13.89 -24.88
CA VAL A 129 -49.80 13.47 -25.32
C VAL A 129 -50.90 14.06 -24.42
N ASN A 130 -52.16 13.82 -24.77
CA ASN A 130 -53.26 13.97 -23.83
C ASN A 130 -53.31 12.75 -22.89
N TYR A 131 -53.05 12.98 -21.60
CA TYR A 131 -53.16 11.97 -20.55
C TYR A 131 -54.58 11.96 -20.01
N THR A 132 -55.20 10.80 -19.95
CA THR A 132 -56.53 10.56 -19.38
C THR A 132 -56.39 9.63 -18.21
N LEU A 133 -56.74 10.11 -17.02
CA LEU A 133 -56.94 9.25 -15.87
C LEU A 133 -58.40 8.82 -15.87
N SER A 134 -58.63 7.51 -15.75
CA SER A 134 -59.97 6.91 -15.69
C SER A 134 -60.07 5.89 -14.56
N ASP A 135 -61.28 5.40 -14.32
CA ASP A 135 -61.62 4.48 -13.24
C ASP A 135 -61.40 5.05 -11.83
N LEU A 136 -61.39 6.38 -11.66
CA LEU A 136 -61.46 6.99 -10.32
C LEU A 136 -62.94 7.17 -9.95
N ASP A 137 -63.59 6.14 -9.40
CA ASP A 137 -65.03 6.18 -9.12
C ASP A 137 -65.36 6.45 -7.65
N LEU A 138 -65.65 7.72 -7.34
CA LEU A 138 -66.11 8.16 -6.02
C LEU A 138 -67.62 8.44 -5.96
N THR A 139 -68.41 7.98 -6.95
CA THR A 139 -69.84 8.30 -7.06
C THR A 139 -70.64 7.94 -5.80
N ASN A 140 -70.31 6.82 -5.16
CA ASN A 140 -70.97 6.36 -3.94
C ASN A 140 -70.35 6.92 -2.65
N VAL A 141 -69.19 7.59 -2.74
CA VAL A 141 -68.42 8.10 -1.59
C VAL A 141 -68.73 9.57 -1.33
N ILE A 142 -69.03 10.34 -2.38
CA ILE A 142 -69.24 11.79 -2.34
C ILE A 142 -70.51 12.29 -1.65
N PRO A 143 -71.67 11.60 -1.66
CA PRO A 143 -72.92 12.17 -1.15
C PRO A 143 -72.87 12.80 0.26
N PRO A 144 -72.10 12.26 1.25
CA PRO A 144 -71.92 12.90 2.56
C PRO A 144 -71.13 14.21 2.57
N TYR A 145 -70.33 14.49 1.54
CA TYR A 145 -69.43 15.66 1.44
C TYR A 145 -70.11 16.86 0.75
N CYS A 146 -71.17 16.61 -0.03
CA CYS A 146 -71.88 17.67 -0.75
C CYS A 146 -72.58 18.70 0.15
N PRO A 147 -73.22 18.35 1.28
CA PRO A 147 -73.85 19.33 2.16
C PRO A 147 -72.86 20.31 2.78
N THR A 148 -71.61 19.89 2.97
CA THR A 148 -70.53 20.71 3.53
C THR A 148 -69.77 21.50 2.48
N GLY A 149 -70.04 21.24 1.18
CA GLY A 149 -69.29 21.84 0.09
C GLY A 149 -67.83 21.41 0.11
N SER A 150 -67.55 20.16 0.50
CA SER A 150 -66.19 19.66 0.61
C SER A 150 -65.95 18.41 -0.24
N ASN A 151 -66.66 18.35 -1.37
CA ASN A 151 -66.61 17.21 -2.28
C ASN A 151 -65.63 17.48 -3.42
N TYR A 152 -64.64 16.60 -3.58
CA TYR A 152 -63.76 16.62 -4.75
C TYR A 152 -63.22 15.25 -5.13
N ALA A 153 -62.73 15.20 -6.36
CA ALA A 153 -61.68 14.28 -6.77
C ALA A 153 -60.87 14.90 -7.91
N GLY A 154 -59.62 14.51 -8.03
CA GLY A 154 -58.75 15.00 -9.10
C GLY A 154 -57.46 14.22 -9.16
N TRP A 155 -56.67 14.54 -10.17
CA TRP A 155 -55.36 13.92 -10.38
C TRP A 155 -54.37 14.89 -11.00
N SER A 156 -53.09 14.61 -10.78
CA SER A 156 -51.97 15.40 -11.28
C SER A 156 -50.77 14.50 -11.62
N ILE A 157 -50.03 14.84 -12.67
CA ILE A 157 -48.70 14.30 -12.92
C ILE A 157 -47.69 15.43 -12.79
N VAL A 158 -46.77 15.27 -11.84
CA VAL A 158 -45.58 16.09 -11.70
C VAL A 158 -44.48 15.50 -12.58
N VAL A 159 -43.98 16.27 -13.54
CA VAL A 159 -42.91 15.86 -14.46
C VAL A 159 -41.66 16.67 -14.16
N VAL A 160 -40.53 16.01 -13.92
CA VAL A 160 -39.20 16.62 -13.89
C VAL A 160 -38.50 16.26 -15.20
N TYR A 161 -37.98 17.27 -15.90
CA TYR A 161 -37.36 17.10 -17.22
C TYR A 161 -36.02 17.85 -17.30
N GLU A 162 -35.15 17.35 -18.17
CA GLU A 162 -33.88 17.93 -18.57
C GLU A 162 -34.03 18.70 -19.87
N ASP A 163 -33.47 19.90 -19.94
CA ASP A 163 -33.32 20.64 -21.18
C ASP A 163 -31.97 21.35 -21.12
N VAL A 164 -31.09 21.03 -22.07
CA VAL A 164 -29.71 21.55 -22.12
C VAL A 164 -29.63 23.08 -22.27
N ALA A 165 -30.73 23.74 -22.62
CA ALA A 165 -30.82 25.20 -22.63
C ALA A 165 -31.07 25.81 -21.25
N LEU A 166 -31.43 25.01 -20.24
CA LEU A 166 -31.68 25.46 -18.87
C LEU A 166 -30.37 25.63 -18.09
N PRO A 167 -30.33 26.58 -17.13
CA PRO A 167 -29.24 26.62 -16.15
C PRO A 167 -29.27 25.37 -15.27
N ASN A 168 -28.12 25.02 -14.68
CA ASN A 168 -28.08 24.01 -13.63
C ASN A 168 -28.95 24.45 -12.44
N ARG A 169 -29.77 23.53 -11.97
CA ARG A 169 -30.80 23.72 -10.96
C ARG A 169 -30.87 22.52 -10.02
N VAL A 170 -31.32 22.77 -8.79
CA VAL A 170 -31.85 21.75 -7.89
C VAL A 170 -33.36 21.80 -7.97
N ILE A 171 -33.98 20.68 -8.34
CA ILE A 171 -35.42 20.48 -8.26
C ILE A 171 -35.71 19.66 -7.01
N SER A 172 -36.30 20.28 -6.00
CA SER A 172 -36.74 19.62 -4.77
C SER A 172 -38.23 19.35 -4.83
N VAL A 173 -38.62 18.09 -4.72
CA VAL A 173 -40.00 17.65 -4.62
C VAL A 173 -40.30 17.38 -3.16
N TYR A 174 -41.21 18.14 -2.57
CA TYR A 174 -41.75 17.93 -1.23
C TYR A 174 -43.16 17.36 -1.35
N GLU A 175 -43.47 16.34 -0.57
CA GLU A 175 -44.75 15.65 -0.58
C GLU A 175 -45.35 15.60 0.82
N GLY A 176 -46.67 15.62 0.90
CA GLY A 176 -47.44 15.45 2.12
C GLY A 176 -48.93 15.37 1.80
N PHE A 177 -49.76 15.61 2.81
CA PHE A 177 -51.21 15.73 2.66
C PHE A 177 -51.72 16.58 3.81
N GLN A 178 -51.27 17.83 3.78
CA GLN A 178 -51.38 18.75 4.91
C GLN A 178 -52.58 19.66 4.73
N ILE A 179 -53.51 19.58 5.69
CA ILE A 179 -54.75 20.36 5.69
C ILE A 179 -54.58 21.71 6.38
N VAL A 180 -55.20 22.75 5.82
CA VAL A 180 -55.38 24.07 6.41
C VAL A 180 -56.84 24.46 6.24
N ASP A 181 -57.50 24.87 7.32
CA ASP A 181 -58.92 25.22 7.31
C ASP A 181 -59.24 26.37 8.29
N HIS A 182 -60.51 26.76 8.35
CA HIS A 182 -61.01 27.81 9.25
C HIS A 182 -60.81 27.53 10.76
N THR A 183 -60.57 26.27 11.16
CA THR A 183 -60.31 25.86 12.55
C THR A 183 -58.81 25.92 12.90
N GLY A 184 -57.95 25.75 11.90
CA GLY A 184 -56.49 25.80 11.98
C GLY A 184 -55.90 26.87 11.06
N GLN A 185 -56.18 28.14 11.36
CA GLN A 185 -56.06 29.32 10.49
C GLN A 185 -54.74 29.50 9.70
N SER A 186 -53.65 28.82 10.05
CA SER A 186 -52.40 28.86 9.28
C SER A 186 -51.56 27.61 9.48
N ALA A 187 -50.92 27.14 8.41
CA ALA A 187 -49.86 26.14 8.46
C ALA A 187 -48.56 26.72 7.92
N THR A 188 -47.46 26.53 8.66
CA THR A 188 -46.11 26.85 8.19
C THR A 188 -45.36 25.56 7.90
N ILE A 189 -44.87 25.43 6.68
CA ILE A 189 -44.06 24.33 6.18
C ILE A 189 -42.65 24.85 5.97
N THR A 190 -41.67 24.26 6.66
CA THR A 190 -40.26 24.57 6.43
C THR A 190 -39.69 23.62 5.39
N LEU A 191 -39.35 24.15 4.23
CA LEU A 191 -38.68 23.43 3.16
C LEU A 191 -37.17 23.45 3.44
N ASN A 192 -36.67 22.38 4.04
CA ASN A 192 -35.23 22.19 4.31
C ASN A 192 -34.52 21.55 3.12
N GLY A 193 -33.18 21.63 3.10
CA GLY A 193 -32.36 20.99 2.06
C GLY A 193 -32.21 21.87 0.81
N LEU A 194 -32.29 23.19 0.98
CA LEU A 194 -31.93 24.14 -0.07
C LEU A 194 -30.42 24.39 -0.07
N ASN A 195 -29.91 24.84 -1.20
CA ASN A 195 -28.56 25.38 -1.33
C ASN A 195 -28.62 26.53 -2.35
N VAL A 196 -29.12 27.68 -1.93
CA VAL A 196 -29.38 28.81 -2.84
C VAL A 196 -28.07 29.47 -3.24
N THR A 197 -27.52 29.10 -4.38
CA THR A 197 -26.31 29.74 -4.95
C THR A 197 -26.62 30.69 -6.11
N ASN A 198 -27.86 30.65 -6.63
CA ASN A 198 -28.38 31.63 -7.59
C ASN A 198 -29.91 31.78 -7.46
N VAL A 199 -30.41 33.01 -7.33
CA VAL A 199 -31.84 33.30 -7.17
C VAL A 199 -32.59 33.50 -8.50
N THR A 200 -31.85 33.57 -9.61
CA THR A 200 -32.42 33.85 -10.94
C THR A 200 -33.33 32.72 -11.38
N ASN A 201 -34.55 33.07 -11.82
CA ASN A 201 -35.60 32.14 -12.23
C ASN A 201 -35.98 31.10 -11.16
N ALA A 202 -35.71 31.35 -9.88
CA ALA A 202 -36.18 30.46 -8.83
C ALA A 202 -37.72 30.45 -8.81
N LYS A 203 -38.34 29.26 -8.80
CA LYS A 203 -39.80 29.12 -8.78
C LYS A 203 -40.25 28.03 -7.82
N VAL A 204 -41.47 28.17 -7.30
CA VAL A 204 -42.14 27.18 -6.45
C VAL A 204 -43.47 26.81 -7.08
N GLY A 205 -43.74 25.51 -7.21
CA GLY A 205 -45.00 24.96 -7.71
C GLY A 205 -45.79 24.27 -6.61
N PHE A 206 -47.11 24.21 -6.77
CA PHE A 206 -48.04 23.66 -5.79
C PHE A 206 -49.03 22.72 -6.45
N LEU A 207 -49.37 21.64 -5.73
CA LEU A 207 -50.61 20.89 -5.91
C LEU A 207 -51.41 21.00 -4.62
N ALA A 208 -52.55 21.68 -4.69
CA ALA A 208 -53.51 21.78 -3.60
C ALA A 208 -54.89 21.29 -4.04
N TRP A 209 -55.66 20.77 -3.08
CA TRP A 209 -57.03 20.31 -3.26
C TRP A 209 -57.99 21.15 -2.40
N GLU A 210 -59.26 21.20 -2.82
CA GLU A 210 -60.43 21.80 -2.15
C GLU A 210 -60.55 23.32 -2.12
N GLY A 211 -59.55 24.09 -2.57
CA GLY A 211 -59.64 25.56 -2.67
C GLY A 211 -60.74 26.08 -3.63
N ASP A 212 -61.43 27.14 -3.22
CA ASP A 212 -62.62 27.72 -3.84
C ASP A 212 -62.42 29.18 -4.28
N ASP A 213 -62.68 29.48 -5.56
CA ASP A 213 -62.59 30.85 -6.10
C ASP A 213 -63.51 31.87 -5.40
N ASN A 214 -64.57 31.41 -4.73
CA ASN A 214 -65.54 32.29 -4.07
C ASN A 214 -65.25 32.54 -2.57
N LEU A 215 -64.21 31.92 -1.98
CA LEU A 215 -63.93 31.94 -0.53
C LEU A 215 -62.62 32.67 -0.15
N ALA A 216 -62.45 33.90 -0.64
CA ALA A 216 -61.25 34.72 -0.47
C ALA A 216 -60.98 35.34 0.93
N VAL A 217 -61.46 34.76 2.03
CA VAL A 217 -61.35 35.37 3.36
C VAL A 217 -60.02 35.02 4.03
N ALA A 218 -59.10 35.99 4.02
CA ALA A 218 -57.76 35.84 4.59
C ALA A 218 -56.98 34.64 4.01
N GLU A 219 -57.24 34.33 2.74
CA GLU A 219 -56.54 33.29 2.02
C GLU A 219 -55.23 33.83 1.45
N GLU A 220 -54.12 33.42 2.05
CA GLU A 220 -52.80 33.94 1.71
C GLU A 220 -51.79 32.79 1.61
N LEU A 221 -50.94 32.86 0.60
CA LEU A 221 -49.74 32.04 0.48
C LEU A 221 -48.54 32.96 0.66
N ARG A 222 -47.62 32.60 1.56
CA ARG A 222 -46.45 33.40 1.91
C ARG A 222 -45.17 32.59 1.79
N ILE A 223 -44.15 33.20 1.20
CA ILE A 223 -42.78 32.67 1.14
C ILE A 223 -41.88 33.57 1.99
N ASN A 224 -41.21 33.00 2.98
CA ASN A 224 -40.37 33.75 3.93
C ASN A 224 -41.12 34.97 4.54
N GLY A 225 -42.42 34.79 4.82
CA GLY A 225 -43.30 35.82 5.36
C GLY A 225 -43.90 36.81 4.34
N ASN A 226 -43.47 36.78 3.08
CA ASN A 226 -43.95 37.67 2.02
C ASN A 226 -45.11 37.04 1.24
N ILE A 227 -46.22 37.76 1.05
CA ILE A 227 -47.36 37.28 0.26
C ILE A 227 -46.93 37.07 -1.20
N ILE A 228 -47.30 35.93 -1.78
CA ILE A 228 -47.11 35.61 -3.19
C ILE A 228 -48.44 35.55 -3.93
N SER A 229 -48.44 36.05 -5.18
CA SER A 229 -49.61 36.12 -6.06
C SER A 229 -49.17 36.34 -7.51
N ASN A 230 -50.04 36.07 -8.48
CA ASN A 230 -49.81 36.35 -9.91
C ASN A 230 -51.13 36.86 -10.58
N PRO A 231 -51.64 38.04 -10.18
CA PRO A 231 -52.89 38.56 -10.71
C PRO A 231 -52.87 38.76 -12.24
N PRO A 232 -53.99 38.56 -12.94
CA PRO A 232 -55.32 38.30 -12.38
C PRO A 232 -55.60 36.84 -12.00
N LEU A 233 -54.70 35.89 -12.32
CA LEU A 233 -54.97 34.46 -12.18
C LEU A 233 -55.09 34.04 -10.71
N ASN A 234 -54.06 34.30 -9.90
CA ASN A 234 -54.11 34.09 -8.45
C ASN A 234 -53.98 35.44 -7.73
N PRO A 235 -55.10 36.06 -7.32
CA PRO A 235 -55.10 37.25 -6.46
C PRO A 235 -54.43 37.02 -5.10
N ALA A 236 -53.87 38.09 -4.51
CA ALA A 236 -53.11 38.01 -3.26
C ALA A 236 -53.92 37.57 -2.02
N ASN A 237 -55.25 37.60 -2.10
CA ASN A 237 -56.16 37.20 -1.03
C ASN A 237 -57.02 35.98 -1.42
N ASN A 238 -56.70 35.29 -2.53
CA ASN A 238 -57.44 34.15 -3.08
C ASN A 238 -56.53 33.35 -4.03
N VAL A 239 -55.53 32.67 -3.47
CA VAL A 239 -54.46 32.01 -4.23
C VAL A 239 -54.72 30.52 -4.46
N PHE A 240 -55.70 29.94 -3.77
CA PHE A 240 -56.19 28.57 -3.93
C PHE A 240 -57.60 28.63 -4.52
N ASN A 241 -57.68 29.13 -5.75
CA ASN A 241 -58.92 29.57 -6.39
C ASN A 241 -59.31 28.73 -7.62
N SER A 242 -58.99 27.43 -7.59
CA SER A 242 -59.29 26.48 -8.67
C SER A 242 -58.62 26.81 -10.00
N THR A 243 -57.34 27.20 -9.98
CA THR A 243 -56.60 27.63 -11.18
C THR A 243 -55.44 26.71 -11.59
N ASN A 244 -54.91 26.98 -12.78
CA ASN A 244 -53.72 26.32 -13.30
C ASN A 244 -52.82 27.33 -14.03
N THR A 245 -51.71 27.73 -13.41
CA THR A 245 -50.75 28.68 -14.00
C THR A 245 -50.08 28.15 -15.29
N TYR A 246 -49.94 26.83 -15.48
CA TYR A 246 -49.31 26.25 -16.68
C TYR A 246 -50.18 26.40 -17.93
N THR A 247 -51.51 26.35 -17.76
CA THR A 247 -52.48 26.46 -18.87
C THR A 247 -53.28 27.76 -18.83
N ASN A 248 -53.09 28.59 -17.80
CA ASN A 248 -53.89 29.78 -17.50
C ASN A 248 -55.40 29.47 -17.39
N ALA A 249 -55.74 28.30 -16.83
CA ALA A 249 -57.12 27.86 -16.64
C ALA A 249 -57.69 28.37 -15.31
N THR A 250 -59.00 28.65 -15.27
CA THR A 250 -59.74 29.16 -14.11
C THR A 250 -60.93 28.27 -13.73
N ASN A 251 -60.88 27.01 -14.14
CA ASN A 251 -61.98 26.06 -14.02
C ASN A 251 -61.48 24.69 -13.57
N LEU A 252 -60.39 24.65 -12.82
CA LEU A 252 -59.81 23.43 -12.25
C LEU A 252 -60.52 23.08 -10.92
N TRP A 253 -61.85 23.23 -10.87
CA TRP A 253 -62.69 23.23 -9.67
C TRP A 253 -62.20 22.33 -8.53
N ASN A 254 -61.99 22.93 -7.35
CA ASN A 254 -61.53 22.29 -6.11
C ASN A 254 -60.12 21.67 -6.21
N MET A 255 -59.27 22.24 -7.06
CA MET A 255 -57.88 21.84 -7.27
C MET A 255 -57.07 23.02 -7.82
N ASP A 256 -55.84 23.19 -7.34
CA ASP A 256 -54.91 24.21 -7.82
C ASP A 256 -53.61 23.56 -8.30
N ILE A 257 -53.16 23.97 -9.50
CA ILE A 257 -51.87 23.59 -10.07
C ILE A 257 -51.13 24.86 -10.50
N ASP A 258 -50.51 25.50 -9.53
CA ASP A 258 -49.94 26.82 -9.72
C ASP A 258 -48.44 26.85 -9.45
N TYR A 259 -47.77 27.84 -10.04
CA TYR A 259 -46.38 28.12 -9.71
C TYR A 259 -46.14 29.63 -9.63
N PHE A 260 -45.17 30.00 -8.80
CA PHE A 260 -44.79 31.38 -8.53
C PHE A 260 -43.28 31.54 -8.63
N ASN A 261 -42.84 32.64 -9.23
CA ASN A 261 -41.43 33.02 -9.20
C ASN A 261 -41.09 33.56 -7.81
N VAL A 262 -40.06 33.02 -7.16
CA VAL A 262 -39.70 33.34 -5.77
C VAL A 262 -38.31 33.93 -5.63
N GLY A 263 -37.59 34.17 -6.74
CA GLY A 263 -36.20 34.65 -6.70
C GLY A 263 -35.98 35.93 -5.88
N SER A 264 -36.94 36.86 -5.84
CA SER A 264 -36.86 38.07 -5.03
C SER A 264 -37.15 37.87 -3.53
N LEU A 265 -37.56 36.66 -3.13
CA LEU A 265 -38.02 36.32 -1.78
C LEU A 265 -37.05 35.39 -1.04
N ILE A 266 -35.96 35.01 -1.70
CA ILE A 266 -34.88 34.15 -1.18
C ILE A 266 -33.54 34.87 -1.35
N SER A 267 -32.56 34.51 -0.54
CA SER A 267 -31.21 35.08 -0.55
C SER A 267 -30.15 34.02 -0.87
N LEU A 268 -29.01 34.46 -1.40
CA LEU A 268 -27.84 33.58 -1.57
C LEU A 268 -27.40 33.03 -0.21
N GLY A 269 -27.16 31.73 -0.14
CA GLY A 269 -26.77 31.01 1.06
C GLY A 269 -27.94 30.46 1.89
N ASP A 270 -29.19 30.73 1.51
CA ASP A 270 -30.35 30.13 2.20
C ASP A 270 -30.31 28.59 2.10
N THR A 271 -30.42 27.93 3.25
CA THR A 271 -30.45 26.45 3.37
C THR A 271 -31.86 25.90 3.61
N SER A 272 -32.82 26.79 3.87
CA SER A 272 -34.24 26.49 3.99
C SER A 272 -35.09 27.71 3.60
N MET A 273 -36.37 27.47 3.33
CA MET A 273 -37.37 28.53 3.17
C MET A 273 -38.66 28.14 3.88
N THR A 274 -39.46 29.12 4.28
CA THR A 274 -40.79 28.86 4.85
C THR A 274 -41.87 29.11 3.80
N VAL A 275 -42.81 28.17 3.74
CA VAL A 275 -44.09 28.32 3.04
C VAL A 275 -45.17 28.41 4.12
N GLU A 276 -45.87 29.52 4.19
CA GLU A 276 -47.00 29.69 5.09
C GLU A 276 -48.29 29.80 4.26
N ILE A 277 -49.26 28.98 4.63
CA ILE A 277 -50.60 28.94 4.04
C ILE A 277 -51.57 29.37 5.12
N LYS A 278 -52.44 30.31 4.79
CA LYS A 278 -53.44 30.85 5.69
C LYS A 278 -54.78 30.85 4.99
N THR A 279 -55.84 30.47 5.70
CA THR A 279 -57.22 30.66 5.23
C THR A 279 -58.14 30.91 6.42
N GLY A 280 -59.15 31.74 6.23
CA GLY A 280 -60.15 32.07 7.26
C GLY A 280 -61.48 31.35 7.09
N GLN A 281 -61.75 30.77 5.92
CA GLN A 281 -63.03 30.11 5.59
C GLN A 281 -62.85 28.84 4.76
N ASP A 282 -61.87 28.80 3.88
CA ASP A 282 -61.69 27.71 2.92
C ASP A 282 -61.08 26.44 3.55
N LEU A 283 -61.08 25.35 2.80
CA LEU A 283 -60.43 24.08 3.07
C LEU A 283 -59.35 23.83 2.01
N ILE A 284 -58.08 23.82 2.43
CA ILE A 284 -56.94 23.62 1.54
C ILE A 284 -56.18 22.37 1.96
N ILE A 285 -55.96 21.43 1.05
CA ILE A 285 -55.14 20.24 1.29
C ILE A 285 -53.93 20.26 0.36
N VAL A 286 -52.75 20.50 0.92
CA VAL A 286 -51.49 20.56 0.16
C VAL A 286 -50.92 19.16 0.00
N ASN A 287 -50.76 18.73 -1.25
CA ASN A 287 -50.23 17.39 -1.56
C ASN A 287 -48.75 17.42 -1.90
N ASN A 288 -48.30 18.42 -2.66
CA ASN A 288 -46.89 18.58 -2.96
C ASN A 288 -46.52 20.04 -3.19
N ILE A 289 -45.24 20.33 -2.92
CA ILE A 289 -44.59 21.60 -3.18
C ILE A 289 -43.30 21.28 -3.94
N LEU A 290 -43.10 21.91 -5.10
CA LEU A 290 -41.89 21.76 -5.89
C LEU A 290 -41.09 23.04 -5.85
N VAL A 291 -39.78 22.95 -5.66
CA VAL A 291 -38.88 24.11 -5.65
C VAL A 291 -37.83 23.90 -6.72
N ALA A 292 -37.69 24.86 -7.64
CA ALA A 292 -36.59 24.93 -8.59
C ALA A 292 -35.67 26.10 -8.24
N LEU A 293 -34.43 25.80 -7.87
CA LEU A 293 -33.40 26.79 -7.55
C LEU A 293 -32.25 26.65 -8.52
N SER A 294 -31.84 27.74 -9.17
CA SER A 294 -30.61 27.74 -9.96
C SER A 294 -29.41 27.55 -9.02
N SER A 295 -28.48 26.67 -9.39
CA SER A 295 -27.30 26.40 -8.57
C SER A 295 -26.01 26.29 -9.36
N LEU A 296 -24.91 26.73 -8.73
CA LEU A 296 -23.54 26.60 -9.21
C LEU A 296 -22.90 25.37 -8.57
N PHE A 297 -22.37 24.47 -9.39
CA PHE A 297 -21.78 23.20 -8.95
C PHE A 297 -20.41 23.00 -9.56
N ALA A 298 -19.52 22.37 -8.80
CA ALA A 298 -18.32 21.77 -9.37
C ALA A 298 -18.68 20.45 -10.09
N ASP A 299 -17.76 19.92 -10.87
CA ASP A 299 -17.86 18.58 -11.47
C ASP A 299 -16.45 17.98 -11.44
N ALA A 300 -16.11 17.29 -10.36
CA ALA A 300 -14.81 16.67 -10.21
C ALA A 300 -14.71 15.44 -11.11
N THR A 301 -13.49 15.10 -11.50
CA THR A 301 -13.18 13.79 -12.06
C THR A 301 -11.70 13.55 -11.87
N ILE A 302 -11.26 12.29 -11.88
CA ILE A 302 -9.88 11.92 -11.61
C ILE A 302 -9.39 10.93 -12.65
N ASN A 303 -8.12 11.06 -13.06
CA ASN A 303 -7.41 10.09 -13.87
C ASN A 303 -6.14 9.62 -13.15
N ILE A 304 -5.84 8.33 -13.24
CA ILE A 304 -4.55 7.76 -12.89
C ILE A 304 -3.62 7.92 -14.10
N ASP A 305 -2.62 8.80 -13.99
CA ASP A 305 -1.72 9.08 -15.10
C ASP A 305 -0.63 8.00 -15.24
N LYS A 306 -0.10 7.55 -14.10
CA LYS A 306 0.97 6.55 -14.05
C LYS A 306 1.10 5.89 -12.69
N ILE A 307 1.31 4.56 -12.69
CA ILE A 307 1.72 3.80 -11.52
C ILE A 307 3.16 3.33 -11.71
N LYS A 308 4.04 3.68 -10.76
CA LYS A 308 5.44 3.23 -10.71
C LYS A 308 5.56 2.15 -9.66
N VAL A 309 6.05 0.99 -10.09
CA VAL A 309 6.39 -0.15 -9.23
C VAL A 309 7.91 -0.28 -9.15
N GLU A 310 8.42 -0.63 -7.98
CA GLU A 310 9.84 -0.91 -7.76
C GLU A 310 10.05 -2.40 -7.46
N CYS A 311 11.19 -2.92 -7.89
CA CYS A 311 11.54 -4.32 -7.66
C CYS A 311 11.57 -4.65 -6.17
N ASN A 312 10.96 -5.78 -5.80
CA ASN A 312 10.94 -6.28 -4.42
C ASN A 312 10.28 -5.31 -3.42
N SER A 313 9.41 -4.41 -3.89
CA SER A 313 8.69 -3.45 -3.06
C SER A 313 7.18 -3.65 -3.14
N ARG A 314 6.49 -3.48 -2.02
CA ARG A 314 5.03 -3.32 -1.96
C ARG A 314 4.62 -1.85 -1.83
N GLU A 315 5.58 -0.93 -1.90
CA GLU A 315 5.30 0.49 -2.03
C GLU A 315 5.21 0.85 -3.52
N ILE A 316 4.09 1.45 -3.91
CA ILE A 316 3.87 1.93 -5.27
C ILE A 316 3.69 3.45 -5.25
N LYS A 317 4.07 4.11 -6.34
CA LYS A 317 3.87 5.54 -6.51
C LYS A 317 2.86 5.81 -7.61
N VAL A 318 1.77 6.49 -7.27
CA VAL A 318 0.66 6.82 -8.17
C VAL A 318 0.70 8.31 -8.48
N ASP A 319 0.89 8.65 -9.74
CA ASP A 319 0.72 10.00 -10.29
C ASP A 319 -0.72 10.08 -10.85
N TYR A 320 -1.45 11.15 -10.53
CA TYR A 320 -2.86 11.33 -10.88
C TYR A 320 -3.19 12.79 -11.19
N THR A 321 -4.29 13.02 -11.91
CA THR A 321 -4.81 14.35 -12.23
C THR A 321 -6.28 14.46 -11.84
N VAL A 322 -6.64 15.50 -11.08
CA VAL A 322 -8.02 15.87 -10.76
C VAL A 322 -8.44 17.02 -11.65
N PHE A 323 -9.61 16.91 -12.28
CA PHE A 323 -10.18 17.94 -13.14
C PHE A 323 -11.44 18.51 -12.49
N ASN A 324 -11.73 19.78 -12.81
CA ASN A 324 -13.08 20.31 -12.71
C ASN A 324 -13.61 20.49 -14.14
N THR A 325 -14.59 19.69 -14.55
CA THR A 325 -14.90 19.54 -15.99
C THR A 325 -15.50 20.81 -16.61
N ASN A 326 -15.70 20.77 -17.92
CA ASN A 326 -16.42 21.81 -18.65
C ASN A 326 -17.93 21.83 -18.39
N LYS A 327 -18.51 20.82 -17.73
CA LYS A 327 -19.91 20.85 -17.30
C LYS A 327 -20.10 21.73 -16.06
N ALA A 328 -19.05 21.89 -15.25
CA ALA A 328 -19.07 22.65 -14.01
C ALA A 328 -19.53 24.10 -14.22
N THR A 329 -20.26 24.61 -13.23
CA THR A 329 -20.69 26.01 -13.15
C THR A 329 -20.08 26.75 -11.96
N ASN A 330 -19.23 26.09 -11.18
CA ASN A 330 -18.44 26.64 -10.08
C ASN A 330 -17.02 26.03 -10.06
N PRO A 331 -16.00 26.72 -9.54
CA PRO A 331 -14.72 26.08 -9.23
C PRO A 331 -14.88 24.94 -8.21
N LEU A 332 -14.10 23.87 -8.37
CA LEU A 332 -13.94 22.85 -7.33
C LEU A 332 -13.08 23.46 -6.23
N ILE A 333 -13.53 23.39 -4.99
CA ILE A 333 -12.81 23.99 -3.86
C ILE A 333 -11.54 23.20 -3.53
N LYS A 334 -10.57 23.83 -2.89
CA LYS A 334 -9.41 23.14 -2.31
C LYS A 334 -9.81 22.24 -1.14
N ASN A 335 -8.93 21.32 -0.79
CA ASN A 335 -9.09 20.31 0.26
C ASN A 335 -10.23 19.31 0.01
N VAL A 336 -10.66 19.13 -1.24
CA VAL A 336 -11.57 18.03 -1.61
C VAL A 336 -10.83 16.71 -1.42
N PRO A 337 -11.39 15.75 -0.67
CA PRO A 337 -10.71 14.52 -0.31
C PRO A 337 -10.56 13.59 -1.52
N ILE A 338 -9.48 12.82 -1.52
CA ILE A 338 -9.18 11.83 -2.55
C ILE A 338 -8.82 10.53 -1.83
N ALA A 339 -9.54 9.45 -2.12
CA ALA A 339 -9.29 8.13 -1.56
C ALA A 339 -8.66 7.20 -2.60
N PHE A 340 -7.73 6.35 -2.15
CA PHE A 340 -7.08 5.34 -2.97
C PHE A 340 -7.36 3.96 -2.39
N TYR A 341 -7.89 3.07 -3.21
CA TYR A 341 -8.26 1.71 -2.84
C TYR A 341 -7.43 0.69 -3.60
N ALA A 342 -7.05 -0.40 -2.93
CA ALA A 342 -6.54 -1.61 -3.56
C ALA A 342 -7.56 -2.73 -3.35
N ASN A 343 -8.12 -3.28 -4.43
CA ASN A 343 -9.22 -4.26 -4.38
C ASN A 343 -10.34 -3.85 -3.38
N GLU A 344 -10.82 -2.61 -3.50
CA GLU A 344 -11.86 -2.01 -2.63
C GLU A 344 -11.47 -1.69 -1.18
N VAL A 345 -10.23 -1.99 -0.75
CA VAL A 345 -9.72 -1.66 0.59
C VAL A 345 -8.92 -0.36 0.56
N LEU A 346 -9.23 0.57 1.45
CA LEU A 346 -8.55 1.86 1.53
C LEU A 346 -7.06 1.67 1.88
N VAL A 347 -6.17 2.18 1.03
CA VAL A 347 -4.70 2.10 1.20
C VAL A 347 -4.02 3.47 1.32
N GLY A 348 -4.73 4.56 1.02
CA GLY A 348 -4.23 5.91 1.21
C GLY A 348 -5.27 6.98 0.92
N THR A 349 -5.01 8.19 1.41
CA THR A 349 -5.84 9.37 1.13
C THR A 349 -4.96 10.58 0.79
N SER A 350 -5.51 11.52 0.04
CA SER A 350 -4.94 12.83 -0.26
C SER A 350 -6.07 13.87 -0.29
N THR A 351 -5.73 15.09 -0.67
CA THR A 351 -6.68 16.18 -0.91
C THR A 351 -6.18 17.07 -2.04
N THR A 352 -7.11 17.70 -2.78
CA THR A 352 -6.78 18.82 -3.69
C THR A 352 -6.10 19.95 -2.91
N LYS A 353 -5.11 20.62 -3.50
CA LYS A 353 -4.33 21.67 -2.83
C LYS A 353 -4.84 23.07 -3.15
N ASN A 354 -5.39 23.28 -4.33
CA ASN A 354 -5.90 24.55 -4.81
C ASN A 354 -7.37 24.45 -5.19
N ASP A 355 -8.02 25.61 -5.30
CA ASP A 355 -9.31 25.69 -5.99
C ASP A 355 -9.04 25.44 -7.47
N ILE A 356 -9.81 24.56 -8.11
CA ILE A 356 -9.66 24.19 -9.52
C ILE A 356 -10.75 24.91 -10.33
N PRO A 357 -10.39 25.92 -11.15
CA PRO A 357 -11.35 26.60 -12.01
C PRO A 357 -12.09 25.65 -12.95
N ILE A 358 -13.24 26.10 -13.48
CA ILE A 358 -14.00 25.34 -14.48
C ILE A 358 -13.10 25.06 -15.68
N ASN A 359 -13.13 23.81 -16.17
CA ASN A 359 -12.31 23.34 -17.28
C ASN A 359 -10.78 23.46 -17.03
N ASP A 360 -10.37 23.28 -15.78
CA ASP A 360 -8.97 23.26 -15.36
C ASP A 360 -8.66 22.00 -14.53
N PHE A 361 -7.40 21.81 -14.14
CA PHE A 361 -6.96 20.61 -13.41
C PHE A 361 -5.83 20.86 -12.41
N GLU A 362 -5.64 19.91 -11.51
CA GLU A 362 -4.50 19.82 -10.60
C GLU A 362 -3.90 18.41 -10.66
N THR A 363 -2.57 18.33 -10.73
CA THR A 363 -1.83 17.06 -10.70
C THR A 363 -1.34 16.75 -9.28
N GLY A 364 -1.36 15.48 -8.90
CA GLY A 364 -0.87 15.00 -7.62
C GLY A 364 -0.08 13.69 -7.73
N THR A 365 0.60 13.37 -6.64
CA THR A 365 1.36 12.13 -6.50
C THR A 365 1.19 11.60 -5.08
N ILE A 366 1.03 10.29 -4.93
CA ILE A 366 0.98 9.61 -3.63
C ILE A 366 1.80 8.32 -3.64
N THR A 367 2.43 7.99 -2.51
CA THR A 367 3.03 6.68 -2.27
C THR A 367 2.06 5.84 -1.44
N LEU A 368 1.73 4.64 -1.92
CA LEU A 368 0.80 3.71 -1.28
C LEU A 368 1.54 2.44 -0.87
N THR A 369 1.25 1.93 0.32
CA THR A 369 1.77 0.64 0.79
C THR A 369 0.71 -0.44 0.59
N ILE A 370 1.01 -1.47 -0.20
CA ILE A 370 0.05 -2.52 -0.56
C ILE A 370 0.12 -3.68 0.44
N PRO A 371 -0.98 -4.02 1.13
CA PRO A 371 -1.06 -5.17 2.04
C PRO A 371 -0.65 -6.50 1.40
N GLU A 372 0.06 -7.36 2.15
CA GLU A 372 0.50 -8.69 1.69
C GLU A 372 -0.69 -9.60 1.30
N SER A 373 -1.85 -9.40 1.90
CA SER A 373 -3.07 -10.20 1.66
C SER A 373 -3.61 -10.14 0.23
N PHE A 374 -3.20 -9.14 -0.57
CA PHE A 374 -3.70 -8.96 -1.93
C PHE A 374 -2.90 -9.72 -2.99
N GLY A 375 -1.83 -10.43 -2.60
CA GLY A 375 -0.91 -11.05 -3.55
C GLY A 375 -0.24 -10.01 -4.45
N ASP A 376 0.19 -10.42 -5.64
CA ASP A 376 1.00 -9.55 -6.51
C ASP A 376 0.17 -8.84 -7.58
N ASN A 377 -1.07 -9.27 -7.82
CA ASN A 377 -1.98 -8.69 -8.80
C ASN A 377 -3.18 -8.08 -8.08
N PHE A 378 -3.43 -6.80 -8.31
CA PHE A 378 -4.55 -6.06 -7.72
C PHE A 378 -4.95 -4.88 -8.59
N THR A 379 -6.15 -4.35 -8.34
CA THR A 379 -6.63 -3.13 -8.99
C THR A 379 -6.48 -1.95 -8.03
N ILE A 380 -5.89 -0.86 -8.51
CA ILE A 380 -5.88 0.43 -7.83
C ILE A 380 -7.03 1.27 -8.35
N THR A 381 -7.84 1.81 -7.44
CA THR A 381 -8.91 2.77 -7.75
C THR A 381 -8.62 4.08 -7.04
N ALA A 382 -8.58 5.18 -7.79
CA ALA A 382 -8.55 6.53 -7.24
C ALA A 382 -9.97 7.11 -7.28
N SER A 383 -10.42 7.72 -6.19
CA SER A 383 -11.73 8.35 -6.05
C SER A 383 -11.57 9.78 -5.56
N VAL A 384 -11.94 10.78 -6.36
CA VAL A 384 -12.04 12.17 -5.90
C VAL A 384 -13.41 12.40 -5.22
N ASP A 385 -13.46 13.35 -4.30
CA ASP A 385 -14.60 13.62 -3.42
C ASP A 385 -15.04 12.39 -2.61
N ASP A 386 -14.07 11.65 -2.09
CA ASP A 386 -14.30 10.52 -1.18
C ASP A 386 -13.50 10.71 0.10
N ASP A 387 -14.19 10.81 1.24
CA ASP A 387 -13.61 10.97 2.58
C ASP A 387 -12.85 9.73 3.10
N GLY A 388 -12.74 8.67 2.29
CA GLY A 388 -12.19 7.36 2.63
C GLY A 388 -13.25 6.36 3.08
N ASN A 389 -14.47 6.82 3.35
CA ASN A 389 -15.62 5.99 3.71
C ASN A 389 -16.68 5.95 2.60
N ARG A 390 -16.37 6.41 1.38
CA ARG A 390 -17.30 6.51 0.24
C ARG A 390 -18.40 7.54 0.43
N ASN A 391 -18.15 8.59 1.23
CA ASN A 391 -19.05 9.73 1.34
C ASN A 391 -18.53 10.90 0.50
N SER A 392 -19.41 11.47 -0.34
CA SER A 392 -19.19 12.73 -1.04
C SER A 392 -19.17 13.92 -0.06
N THR A 393 -18.32 14.90 -0.32
CA THR A 393 -18.20 16.13 0.50
C THR A 393 -18.59 17.39 -0.27
N VAL A 394 -18.55 17.34 -1.60
CA VAL A 394 -19.00 18.39 -2.49
C VAL A 394 -20.21 17.87 -3.26
N VAL A 395 -21.23 18.72 -3.43
CA VAL A 395 -22.33 18.37 -4.34
C VAL A 395 -21.90 18.74 -5.75
N GLU A 396 -21.89 17.75 -6.63
CA GLU A 396 -21.39 17.90 -7.99
C GLU A 396 -22.51 17.79 -9.03
N ILE A 397 -22.19 18.10 -10.29
CA ILE A 397 -23.13 17.95 -11.41
C ILE A 397 -23.33 16.49 -11.76
N ASP A 398 -22.25 15.71 -11.72
CA ASP A 398 -22.23 14.29 -11.99
C ASP A 398 -21.46 13.64 -10.84
N GLU A 399 -22.13 12.75 -10.10
CA GLU A 399 -21.52 12.04 -8.95
C GLU A 399 -20.92 10.70 -9.41
N THR A 400 -20.97 10.39 -10.70
CA THR A 400 -20.67 9.04 -11.24
C THR A 400 -19.34 8.96 -11.99
N ASN A 401 -18.68 10.09 -12.22
CA ASN A 401 -17.40 10.27 -12.93
C ASN A 401 -16.21 10.52 -11.99
N ASN A 402 -16.37 10.28 -10.69
CA ASN A 402 -15.37 10.59 -9.66
C ASN A 402 -14.31 9.51 -9.45
N THR A 403 -14.28 8.47 -10.28
CA THR A 403 -13.38 7.32 -10.10
C THR A 403 -12.64 6.93 -11.36
N ASP A 404 -11.40 6.48 -11.20
CA ASP A 404 -10.60 5.83 -12.24
C ASP A 404 -9.84 4.64 -11.66
N SER A 405 -9.54 3.62 -12.47
CA SER A 405 -8.95 2.37 -11.99
C SER A 405 -7.97 1.74 -12.98
N GLU A 406 -6.88 1.20 -12.43
CA GLU A 406 -5.81 0.56 -13.18
C GLU A 406 -5.39 -0.77 -12.53
N ASN A 407 -5.06 -1.76 -13.37
CA ASN A 407 -4.54 -3.05 -12.89
C ASN A 407 -3.03 -2.98 -12.70
N VAL A 408 -2.56 -3.47 -11.55
CA VAL A 408 -1.15 -3.44 -11.16
C VAL A 408 -0.67 -4.83 -10.84
N THR A 409 0.54 -5.14 -11.33
CA THR A 409 1.29 -6.34 -10.95
C THR A 409 2.61 -5.90 -10.31
N LEU A 410 2.87 -6.34 -9.08
CA LEU A 410 4.16 -6.14 -8.44
C LEU A 410 5.22 -7.01 -9.10
N ILE A 411 6.46 -6.50 -9.10
CA ILE A 411 7.59 -7.15 -9.74
C ILE A 411 8.65 -7.50 -8.71
N TYR A 412 9.16 -8.73 -8.81
CA TYR A 412 10.16 -9.28 -7.89
C TYR A 412 11.36 -9.79 -8.67
N GLY A 413 12.53 -9.75 -8.04
CA GLY A 413 13.73 -10.39 -8.57
C GLY A 413 13.62 -11.91 -8.50
N PRO A 414 14.36 -12.65 -9.35
CA PRO A 414 14.43 -14.11 -9.29
C PRO A 414 14.84 -14.60 -7.89
N GLU A 415 14.31 -15.75 -7.46
CA GLU A 415 14.83 -16.44 -6.29
C GLU A 415 16.28 -16.91 -6.56
N VAL A 416 17.14 -16.78 -5.55
CA VAL A 416 18.56 -17.11 -5.63
C VAL A 416 18.96 -18.04 -4.50
N ASP A 417 19.79 -19.02 -4.83
CA ASP A 417 20.38 -19.96 -3.88
C ASP A 417 21.80 -19.50 -3.49
N GLU A 418 22.30 -19.93 -2.33
CA GLU A 418 23.68 -19.66 -1.90
C GLU A 418 24.64 -20.69 -2.52
N PRO A 419 25.55 -20.30 -3.44
CA PRO A 419 26.52 -21.22 -4.01
C PRO A 419 27.53 -21.69 -2.98
N THR A 420 28.08 -22.88 -3.20
CA THR A 420 29.14 -23.43 -2.34
C THR A 420 30.48 -22.73 -2.54
N ASP A 421 31.26 -22.60 -1.46
CA ASP A 421 32.62 -22.04 -1.50
C ASP A 421 33.60 -22.88 -2.33
N ILE A 422 34.65 -22.23 -2.88
CA ILE A 422 35.74 -22.90 -3.61
C ILE A 422 37.05 -22.70 -2.87
N ILE A 423 37.78 -23.80 -2.63
CA ILE A 423 39.11 -23.78 -2.00
C ILE A 423 40.08 -24.52 -2.92
N VAL A 424 41.17 -23.86 -3.30
CA VAL A 424 42.18 -24.41 -4.21
C VAL A 424 43.59 -24.10 -3.69
N CYS A 425 44.48 -25.06 -3.86
CA CYS A 425 45.89 -24.99 -3.49
C CYS A 425 46.78 -24.45 -4.62
N ASP A 426 47.73 -23.60 -4.26
CA ASP A 426 48.83 -23.14 -5.11
C ASP A 426 49.91 -24.24 -5.20
N GLU A 427 49.58 -25.31 -5.93
CA GLU A 427 50.43 -26.50 -6.03
C GLU A 427 51.77 -26.24 -6.74
N ASP A 428 51.80 -25.27 -7.66
CA ASP A 428 52.97 -24.93 -8.47
C ASP A 428 53.80 -23.75 -7.89
N GLU A 429 53.42 -23.27 -6.71
CA GLU A 429 54.11 -22.25 -5.93
C GLU A 429 54.37 -20.94 -6.71
N LYS A 430 53.46 -20.59 -7.64
CA LYS A 430 53.58 -19.37 -8.45
C LYS A 430 53.13 -18.11 -7.72
N GLY A 431 52.50 -18.26 -6.55
CA GLY A 431 52.02 -17.16 -5.73
C GLY A 431 50.60 -16.68 -6.09
N PHE A 432 49.90 -17.41 -6.98
CA PHE A 432 48.51 -17.16 -7.35
C PHE A 432 47.81 -18.45 -7.76
N VAL A 433 46.48 -18.46 -7.69
CA VAL A 433 45.62 -19.58 -8.06
C VAL A 433 44.53 -19.11 -9.02
N ILE A 434 44.18 -19.95 -9.99
CA ILE A 434 43.12 -19.69 -10.97
C ILE A 434 41.86 -20.47 -10.57
N PHE A 435 40.72 -19.77 -10.51
CA PHE A 435 39.40 -20.32 -10.20
C PHE A 435 38.50 -20.30 -11.44
N ASP A 436 37.80 -21.40 -11.71
CA ASP A 436 36.66 -21.44 -12.63
C ASP A 436 35.36 -21.29 -11.83
N LEU A 437 34.66 -20.18 -12.03
CA LEU A 437 33.41 -19.84 -11.34
C LEU A 437 32.17 -20.24 -12.14
N THR A 438 32.32 -20.83 -13.34
CA THR A 438 31.22 -21.08 -14.28
C THR A 438 30.12 -21.94 -13.65
N SER A 439 30.48 -22.96 -12.86
CA SER A 439 29.50 -23.81 -12.17
C SER A 439 28.61 -23.04 -11.19
N LYS A 440 29.11 -21.93 -10.63
CA LYS A 440 28.40 -21.12 -9.63
C LYS A 440 27.19 -20.39 -10.20
N GLN A 441 27.11 -20.24 -11.52
CA GLN A 441 25.91 -19.72 -12.17
C GLN A 441 24.71 -20.66 -11.95
N PHE A 442 24.91 -21.96 -12.13
CA PHE A 442 23.85 -22.97 -11.97
C PHE A 442 23.52 -23.25 -10.50
N GLU A 443 24.48 -23.06 -9.60
CA GLU A 443 24.24 -23.11 -8.16
C GLU A 443 23.44 -21.90 -7.68
N ALA A 444 23.62 -20.71 -8.27
CA ALA A 444 22.90 -19.50 -7.86
C ALA A 444 21.46 -19.45 -8.36
N SER A 445 21.18 -19.99 -9.56
CA SER A 445 19.83 -20.10 -10.09
C SER A 445 19.75 -21.15 -11.19
N THR A 446 18.66 -21.91 -11.21
CA THR A 446 18.36 -22.89 -12.27
C THR A 446 17.46 -22.33 -13.37
N SER A 447 17.02 -21.08 -13.25
CA SER A 447 16.15 -20.42 -14.24
C SER A 447 16.90 -20.17 -15.55
N ASN A 448 16.22 -20.37 -16.68
CA ASN A 448 16.74 -20.03 -18.01
C ASN A 448 16.38 -18.60 -18.45
N ASN A 449 15.47 -17.93 -17.74
CA ASN A 449 15.02 -16.57 -18.04
C ASN A 449 15.83 -15.48 -17.32
N VAL A 450 17.03 -15.81 -16.84
CA VAL A 450 17.86 -14.87 -16.08
C VAL A 450 19.18 -14.56 -16.77
N ILE A 451 19.75 -13.41 -16.44
CA ILE A 451 21.12 -12.99 -16.73
C ILE A 451 21.90 -13.10 -15.41
N ILE A 452 23.00 -13.85 -15.43
CA ILE A 452 23.83 -14.08 -14.24
C ILE A 452 25.20 -13.45 -14.45
N THR A 453 25.59 -12.54 -13.56
CA THR A 453 26.90 -11.87 -13.59
C THR A 453 27.60 -11.97 -12.23
N PHE A 454 28.93 -12.01 -12.27
CA PHE A 454 29.79 -12.03 -11.08
C PHE A 454 30.35 -10.64 -10.80
N HIS A 455 30.53 -10.28 -9.54
CA HIS A 455 31.00 -8.98 -9.09
C HIS A 455 31.93 -9.12 -7.88
N GLU A 456 32.86 -8.18 -7.71
CA GLU A 456 33.83 -8.21 -6.61
C GLU A 456 33.30 -7.56 -5.32
N SER A 457 32.15 -6.88 -5.38
CA SER A 457 31.51 -6.25 -4.24
C SER A 457 29.99 -6.32 -4.31
N LYS A 458 29.35 -6.23 -3.14
CA LYS A 458 27.89 -6.23 -3.01
C LYS A 458 27.23 -5.08 -3.77
N ASP A 459 27.74 -3.87 -3.59
CA ASP A 459 27.21 -2.65 -4.21
C ASP A 459 27.26 -2.72 -5.74
N GLU A 460 28.31 -3.33 -6.30
CA GLU A 460 28.43 -3.56 -7.74
C GLU A 460 27.41 -4.58 -8.25
N ALA A 461 27.17 -5.67 -7.50
CA ALA A 461 26.14 -6.66 -7.86
C ALA A 461 24.73 -6.07 -7.80
N GLU A 462 24.41 -5.27 -6.78
CA GLU A 462 23.12 -4.59 -6.64
C GLU A 462 22.86 -3.62 -7.80
N LYS A 463 23.91 -2.94 -8.28
CA LYS A 463 23.84 -1.98 -9.40
C LYS A 463 24.06 -2.59 -10.78
N GLY A 464 24.45 -3.87 -10.87
CA GLY A 464 24.87 -4.50 -12.13
C GLY A 464 26.13 -3.86 -12.73
N ALA A 465 26.99 -3.25 -11.91
CA ALA A 465 28.18 -2.54 -12.35
C ALA A 465 29.43 -3.45 -12.31
N ARG A 466 30.40 -3.20 -13.21
CA ARG A 466 31.73 -3.84 -13.21
C ARG A 466 31.68 -5.38 -13.11
N ALA A 467 30.91 -6.02 -13.98
CA ALA A 467 30.88 -7.48 -14.04
C ALA A 467 32.28 -8.07 -14.31
N VAL A 468 32.61 -9.15 -13.60
CA VAL A 468 33.82 -9.95 -13.79
C VAL A 468 33.66 -10.73 -15.10
N ASN A 469 34.52 -10.46 -16.09
CA ASN A 469 34.41 -11.07 -17.41
C ASN A 469 35.22 -12.37 -17.56
N ASN A 470 36.27 -12.55 -16.77
CA ASN A 470 37.18 -13.69 -16.79
C ASN A 470 36.84 -14.72 -15.70
N PHE A 471 35.54 -14.96 -15.47
CA PHE A 471 35.07 -15.81 -14.38
C PHE A 471 35.42 -17.29 -14.56
N ASP A 472 35.76 -17.73 -15.77
CA ASP A 472 36.29 -19.08 -16.07
C ASP A 472 37.77 -19.24 -15.67
N ARG A 473 38.46 -18.14 -15.38
CA ARG A 473 39.89 -18.09 -15.05
C ARG A 473 40.20 -16.94 -14.08
N TYR A 474 39.43 -16.83 -13.02
CA TYR A 474 39.56 -15.77 -12.04
C TYR A 474 40.83 -15.97 -11.19
N GLU A 475 41.75 -15.02 -11.23
CA GLU A 475 43.02 -15.11 -10.51
C GLU A 475 42.90 -14.53 -9.09
N LEU A 476 43.39 -15.27 -8.10
CA LEU A 476 43.50 -14.81 -6.73
C LEU A 476 44.90 -15.09 -6.18
N LYS A 477 45.47 -14.10 -5.49
CA LYS A 477 46.79 -14.24 -4.86
C LYS A 477 46.79 -15.40 -3.85
N SER A 478 47.85 -16.20 -3.84
CA SER A 478 48.03 -17.30 -2.90
C SER A 478 47.99 -16.81 -1.45
N HIS A 479 47.42 -17.65 -0.57
CA HIS A 479 47.12 -17.33 0.83
C HIS A 479 46.22 -16.09 1.01
N SER A 480 45.16 -16.02 0.21
CA SER A 480 44.13 -15.00 0.35
C SER A 480 42.74 -15.57 0.09
N SER A 481 41.72 -14.84 0.52
CA SER A 481 40.33 -15.21 0.25
C SER A 481 39.54 -13.99 -0.19
N LYS A 482 38.53 -14.21 -1.01
CA LYS A 482 37.67 -13.16 -1.55
C LYS A 482 36.24 -13.65 -1.64
N THR A 483 35.29 -12.76 -1.36
CA THR A 483 33.86 -13.03 -1.59
C THR A 483 33.50 -12.53 -2.98
N ILE A 484 32.89 -13.40 -3.77
CA ILE A 484 32.36 -13.06 -5.10
C ILE A 484 30.84 -12.97 -4.98
N TRP A 485 30.29 -11.88 -5.47
CA TRP A 485 28.85 -11.62 -5.49
C TRP A 485 28.28 -12.01 -6.85
N ILE A 486 27.10 -12.62 -6.84
CA ILE A 486 26.38 -13.01 -8.03
C ILE A 486 25.12 -12.17 -8.11
N ARG A 487 24.89 -11.51 -9.24
CA ARG A 487 23.63 -10.86 -9.59
C ARG A 487 22.85 -11.79 -10.51
N VAL A 488 21.61 -12.07 -10.16
CA VAL A 488 20.67 -12.84 -10.98
C VAL A 488 19.52 -11.91 -11.37
N GLU A 489 19.46 -11.51 -12.63
CA GLU A 489 18.51 -10.52 -13.16
C GLU A 489 17.49 -11.19 -14.10
N ASP A 490 16.20 -10.95 -13.89
CA ASP A 490 15.15 -11.43 -14.79
C ASP A 490 15.17 -10.65 -16.12
N LYS A 491 15.16 -11.38 -17.25
CA LYS A 491 15.26 -10.80 -18.59
C LYS A 491 14.05 -9.96 -19.01
N ILE A 492 12.90 -10.13 -18.36
CA ILE A 492 11.64 -9.47 -18.72
C ILE A 492 11.42 -8.25 -17.84
N THR A 493 11.53 -8.41 -16.52
CA THR A 493 11.24 -7.33 -15.55
C THR A 493 12.44 -6.44 -15.26
N GLY A 494 13.67 -6.94 -15.49
CA GLY A 494 14.90 -6.27 -15.07
C GLY A 494 15.15 -6.28 -13.56
N CYS A 495 14.27 -6.91 -12.77
CA CYS A 495 14.49 -7.08 -11.34
C CYS A 495 15.59 -8.09 -11.07
N ALA A 496 16.41 -7.81 -10.06
CA ALA A 496 17.53 -8.67 -9.71
C ALA A 496 17.63 -8.88 -8.22
N ASN A 497 18.06 -10.09 -7.86
CA ASN A 497 18.49 -10.43 -6.52
C ASN A 497 19.97 -10.83 -6.55
N THR A 498 20.62 -10.74 -5.39
CA THR A 498 22.05 -11.03 -5.26
C THR A 498 22.31 -12.13 -4.23
N THR A 499 23.26 -13.00 -4.53
CA THR A 499 23.80 -14.02 -3.63
C THR A 499 25.33 -13.93 -3.63
N SER A 500 26.04 -14.75 -2.86
CA SER A 500 27.50 -14.72 -2.80
C SER A 500 28.11 -16.04 -2.38
N PHE A 501 29.39 -16.25 -2.70
CA PHE A 501 30.19 -17.35 -2.21
C PHE A 501 31.64 -16.89 -2.00
N LYS A 502 32.44 -17.68 -1.29
CA LYS A 502 33.84 -17.38 -1.00
C LYS A 502 34.77 -18.25 -1.83
N ILE A 503 35.80 -17.63 -2.39
CA ILE A 503 36.95 -18.31 -2.98
C ILE A 503 38.16 -18.15 -2.06
N THR A 504 38.91 -19.23 -1.85
CA THR A 504 40.11 -19.24 -0.98
C THR A 504 41.27 -19.90 -1.70
N ALA A 505 42.32 -19.11 -1.96
CA ALA A 505 43.59 -19.59 -2.49
C ALA A 505 44.54 -19.89 -1.33
N GLN A 506 45.05 -21.11 -1.27
CA GLN A 506 45.91 -21.58 -0.18
C GLN A 506 47.34 -21.79 -0.65
N MET A 507 48.31 -21.40 0.19
CA MET A 507 49.72 -21.74 -0.03
C MET A 507 50.06 -23.07 0.65
N LYS A 508 51.11 -23.75 0.18
CA LYS A 508 51.69 -24.89 0.90
C LYS A 508 52.27 -24.42 2.25
N PRO A 509 52.03 -25.14 3.35
CA PRO A 509 52.64 -24.81 4.63
C PRO A 509 54.16 -24.93 4.54
N PHE A 510 54.88 -24.05 5.24
CA PHE A 510 56.34 -24.05 5.32
C PHE A 510 57.09 -23.79 4.00
N THR A 511 56.44 -23.25 2.97
CA THR A 511 57.07 -22.86 1.69
C THR A 511 58.23 -21.85 1.87
N GLU A 512 58.23 -21.14 2.99
CA GLU A 512 59.27 -20.19 3.36
C GLU A 512 60.57 -20.85 3.83
N LEU A 513 60.57 -22.15 4.19
CA LEU A 513 61.78 -22.89 4.53
C LEU A 513 62.66 -23.08 3.29
N LYS A 514 63.81 -22.40 3.26
CA LYS A 514 64.81 -22.52 2.18
C LYS A 514 65.89 -23.56 2.47
N GLU A 515 66.09 -23.91 3.74
CA GLU A 515 67.05 -24.91 4.20
C GLU A 515 66.31 -25.98 5.02
N PRO A 516 66.80 -27.24 5.04
CA PRO A 516 66.20 -28.29 5.83
C PRO A 516 66.24 -27.94 7.32
N LEU A 517 65.23 -28.39 8.06
CA LEU A 517 65.28 -28.34 9.53
C LEU A 517 66.47 -29.18 10.01
N MET A 518 67.16 -28.75 11.05
CA MET A 518 68.31 -29.48 11.58
C MET A 518 68.06 -29.93 13.02
N ILE A 519 68.30 -31.22 13.28
CA ILE A 519 68.24 -31.81 14.63
C ILE A 519 69.53 -32.60 14.89
N CYS A 520 70.02 -32.53 16.12
CA CYS A 520 71.18 -33.29 16.59
C CYS A 520 70.79 -34.69 17.09
N ASN A 521 71.73 -35.62 17.04
CA ASN A 521 71.67 -36.87 17.79
C ASN A 521 71.58 -36.64 19.31
N PHE A 522 71.09 -37.64 20.04
CA PHE A 522 71.01 -37.58 21.49
C PHE A 522 72.39 -37.54 22.13
N LYS A 523 72.56 -36.63 23.10
CA LYS A 523 73.73 -36.60 23.98
C LYS A 523 74.00 -37.94 24.69
N SER A 524 72.95 -38.64 25.12
CA SER A 524 73.03 -39.92 25.83
C SER A 524 73.10 -41.14 24.91
N ASN A 525 72.71 -40.99 23.64
CA ASN A 525 72.73 -42.05 22.64
C ASN A 525 73.10 -41.47 21.25
N PRO A 526 74.40 -41.38 20.93
CA PRO A 526 74.86 -40.72 19.70
C PRO A 526 74.38 -41.35 18.39
N LEU A 527 73.79 -42.55 18.43
CA LEU A 527 73.25 -43.24 17.24
C LEU A 527 71.77 -42.95 16.97
N ALA A 528 71.08 -42.22 17.86
CA ALA A 528 69.65 -41.94 17.73
C ALA A 528 69.34 -40.45 17.77
N ALA A 529 68.21 -40.04 17.18
CA ALA A 529 67.69 -38.68 17.19
C ALA A 529 66.20 -38.66 17.59
N ASN A 530 65.75 -37.53 18.14
CA ASN A 530 64.35 -37.29 18.48
C ASN A 530 63.68 -36.44 17.39
N LEU A 531 62.91 -37.09 16.51
CA LEU A 531 62.20 -36.43 15.41
C LEU A 531 61.05 -35.55 15.91
N SER A 532 60.50 -35.81 17.11
CA SER A 532 59.44 -34.96 17.69
C SER A 532 59.90 -33.52 17.96
N LEU A 533 61.21 -33.26 18.02
CA LEU A 533 61.75 -31.92 18.16
C LEU A 533 61.47 -31.05 16.92
N ALA A 534 61.20 -31.66 15.76
CA ALA A 534 60.85 -30.93 14.54
C ALA A 534 59.56 -30.11 14.72
N TYR A 535 58.58 -30.63 15.46
CA TYR A 535 57.37 -29.88 15.80
C TYR A 535 57.68 -28.62 16.61
N ILE A 536 58.59 -28.71 17.58
CA ILE A 536 58.98 -27.55 18.41
C ILE A 536 59.75 -26.51 17.58
N LEU A 537 60.64 -26.96 16.70
CA LEU A 537 61.35 -26.08 15.76
C LEU A 537 60.38 -25.36 14.82
N LEU A 538 59.48 -26.11 14.20
CA LEU A 538 58.44 -25.56 13.34
C LEU A 538 57.53 -24.61 14.09
N LYS A 539 57.09 -24.94 15.32
CA LYS A 539 56.23 -24.07 16.13
C LYS A 539 56.86 -22.72 16.46
N ARG A 540 58.18 -22.70 16.64
CA ARG A 540 58.93 -21.46 16.87
C ARG A 540 58.93 -20.54 15.65
N ILE A 541 58.94 -21.11 14.44
CA ILE A 541 59.02 -20.37 13.18
C ILE A 541 57.62 -20.07 12.62
N PHE A 542 56.71 -21.03 12.75
CA PHE A 542 55.39 -21.10 12.16
C PHE A 542 54.35 -21.49 13.22
N PRO A 543 53.69 -20.50 13.86
CA PRO A 543 52.69 -20.76 14.89
C PRO A 543 51.53 -21.66 14.44
N TYR A 544 51.23 -21.69 13.13
CA TYR A 544 50.17 -22.50 12.52
C TYR A 544 50.47 -24.00 12.47
N VAL A 545 51.66 -24.47 12.86
CA VAL A 545 51.96 -25.92 12.92
C VAL A 545 51.00 -26.69 13.83
N ASP A 546 50.36 -26.02 14.79
CA ASP A 546 49.33 -26.60 15.67
C ASP A 546 48.10 -27.09 14.89
N GLU A 547 47.89 -26.60 13.67
CA GLU A 547 46.80 -27.01 12.77
C GLU A 547 47.20 -28.12 11.80
N MET A 548 48.45 -28.60 11.88
CA MET A 548 49.06 -29.57 10.98
C MET A 548 49.30 -30.91 11.67
N GLN A 549 49.11 -31.99 10.92
CA GLN A 549 49.58 -33.32 11.29
C GLN A 549 50.93 -33.58 10.61
N LEU A 550 51.95 -33.92 11.41
CA LEU A 550 53.28 -34.24 10.91
C LEU A 550 53.50 -35.76 10.94
N SER A 551 53.89 -36.35 9.82
CA SER A 551 54.38 -37.73 9.70
C SER A 551 55.76 -37.76 9.05
N PHE A 552 56.56 -38.79 9.36
CA PHE A 552 57.99 -38.83 9.03
C PHE A 552 58.33 -40.04 8.15
N TYR A 553 59.18 -39.87 7.15
CA TYR A 553 59.51 -40.89 6.15
C TYR A 553 60.98 -40.86 5.76
N GLU A 554 61.57 -42.01 5.42
CA GLU A 554 62.97 -42.08 5.00
C GLU A 554 63.19 -41.57 3.57
N THR A 555 62.15 -41.60 2.72
CA THR A 555 62.21 -41.11 1.33
C THR A 555 61.08 -40.15 1.01
N GLU A 556 61.30 -39.28 0.02
CA GLU A 556 60.28 -38.35 -0.46
C GLU A 556 59.08 -39.09 -1.06
N ALA A 557 59.34 -40.14 -1.85
CA ALA A 557 58.30 -40.97 -2.44
C ALA A 557 57.43 -41.68 -1.40
N ASP A 558 58.03 -42.13 -0.28
CA ASP A 558 57.28 -42.70 0.84
C ASP A 558 56.36 -41.64 1.49
N ALA A 559 56.83 -40.38 1.61
CA ALA A 559 56.04 -39.27 2.12
C ALA A 559 54.90 -38.84 1.18
N GLU A 560 55.13 -38.84 -0.14
CA GLU A 560 54.11 -38.54 -1.15
C GLU A 560 52.98 -39.57 -1.15
N ASN A 561 53.34 -40.85 -1.01
CA ASN A 561 52.39 -41.97 -1.06
C ASN A 561 51.89 -42.39 0.34
N GLU A 562 52.36 -41.74 1.39
CA GLU A 562 52.05 -42.03 2.80
C GLU A 562 52.30 -43.51 3.18
N ILE A 563 53.41 -44.09 2.70
CA ILE A 563 53.81 -45.50 2.98
C ILE A 563 55.09 -45.55 3.83
N ASN A 564 55.31 -46.62 4.60
CA ASN A 564 56.52 -46.82 5.41
C ASN A 564 56.82 -45.69 6.42
N GLU A 565 55.79 -45.18 7.11
CA GLU A 565 55.95 -44.13 8.12
C GLU A 565 56.89 -44.55 9.29
N ILE A 566 57.80 -43.64 9.66
CA ILE A 566 58.66 -43.76 10.83
C ILE A 566 57.84 -43.51 12.09
N THR A 567 57.51 -44.58 12.82
CA THR A 567 56.67 -44.49 14.04
C THR A 567 57.47 -44.31 15.33
N ASN A 568 58.76 -44.68 15.35
CA ASN A 568 59.64 -44.55 16.51
C ASN A 568 60.27 -43.16 16.63
N ILE A 569 59.46 -42.10 16.46
CA ILE A 569 59.92 -40.71 16.33
C ILE A 569 60.72 -40.19 17.53
N ASN A 570 60.54 -40.76 18.73
CA ASN A 570 61.26 -40.32 19.93
C ASN A 570 62.68 -40.90 20.05
N SER A 571 63.05 -41.87 19.21
CA SER A 571 64.36 -42.55 19.27
C SER A 571 64.70 -43.22 17.93
N TYR A 572 64.61 -42.44 16.85
CA TYR A 572 64.92 -42.93 15.50
C TYR A 572 66.42 -43.10 15.32
N GLN A 573 66.85 -44.21 14.69
CA GLN A 573 68.26 -44.52 14.44
C GLN A 573 68.54 -44.44 12.93
N PRO A 574 69.08 -43.32 12.41
CA PRO A 574 69.41 -43.23 11.00
C PRO A 574 70.60 -44.14 10.65
N PRO A 575 70.72 -44.58 9.39
CA PRO A 575 71.81 -45.48 8.96
C PRO A 575 73.20 -44.81 9.02
N ARG A 576 73.27 -43.48 9.04
CA ARG A 576 74.49 -42.67 9.16
C ARG A 576 74.14 -41.26 9.63
N PHE A 577 75.16 -40.47 9.95
CA PHE A 577 75.03 -39.02 10.08
C PHE A 577 76.01 -38.33 9.11
N PRO A 578 75.63 -37.21 8.46
CA PRO A 578 74.28 -36.65 8.43
C PRO A 578 73.31 -37.52 7.61
N TYR A 579 72.01 -37.42 7.87
CA TYR A 579 70.96 -38.13 7.14
C TYR A 579 69.71 -37.25 6.98
N ILE A 580 69.08 -37.28 5.80
CA ILE A 580 67.86 -36.52 5.53
C ILE A 580 66.69 -37.47 5.60
N ILE A 581 65.64 -37.05 6.30
CA ILE A 581 64.32 -37.65 6.26
C ILE A 581 63.29 -36.59 5.84
N TYR A 582 62.09 -37.02 5.51
CA TYR A 582 61.03 -36.17 4.97
C TYR A 582 59.87 -36.09 5.97
N ILE A 583 59.35 -34.88 6.18
CA ILE A 583 58.17 -34.62 6.99
C ILE A 583 57.02 -34.30 6.03
N LYS A 584 55.98 -35.13 6.03
CA LYS A 584 54.70 -34.79 5.41
C LYS A 584 53.91 -33.96 6.41
N ALA A 585 53.60 -32.73 6.03
CA ALA A 585 52.74 -31.83 6.79
C ALA A 585 51.35 -31.82 6.14
N LYS A 586 50.37 -32.39 6.85
CA LYS A 586 48.99 -32.55 6.37
C LYS A 586 48.03 -31.63 7.12
N GLY A 587 47.25 -30.86 6.38
CA GLY A 587 46.24 -29.98 6.94
C GLY A 587 45.07 -30.74 7.55
N THR A 588 44.57 -30.32 8.72
CA THR A 588 43.43 -31.00 9.37
C THR A 588 42.06 -30.63 8.80
N LYS A 589 41.93 -29.57 7.97
CA LYS A 589 40.67 -29.19 7.29
C LYS A 589 40.76 -28.13 6.18
N LEU A 590 41.79 -27.29 6.18
CA LEU A 590 41.87 -26.08 5.33
C LEU A 590 43.32 -25.72 4.95
N TRP A 591 44.19 -26.72 4.74
CA TRP A 591 45.56 -26.45 4.32
C TRP A 591 45.97 -27.41 3.22
N CYS A 592 46.76 -26.91 2.29
CA CYS A 592 47.48 -27.75 1.35
C CYS A 592 48.46 -28.64 2.10
N ASP A 593 48.73 -29.81 1.54
CA ASP A 593 49.80 -30.64 2.05
C ASP A 593 51.15 -30.10 1.58
N ASN A 594 52.19 -30.28 2.39
CA ASN A 594 53.56 -30.07 1.94
C ASN A 594 54.49 -31.18 2.43
N ILE A 595 55.62 -31.36 1.76
CA ILE A 595 56.72 -32.23 2.18
C ILE A 595 57.95 -31.35 2.38
N ILE A 596 58.53 -31.41 3.58
CA ILE A 596 59.75 -30.67 3.92
C ILE A 596 60.84 -31.62 4.38
N GLN A 597 62.10 -31.18 4.25
CA GLN A 597 63.26 -31.96 4.65
C GLN A 597 63.67 -31.70 6.10
N LEU A 598 64.08 -32.77 6.78
CA LEU A 598 64.67 -32.75 8.11
C LEU A 598 66.03 -33.46 8.08
N GLN A 599 67.09 -32.72 8.34
CA GLN A 599 68.46 -33.20 8.42
C GLN A 599 68.84 -33.55 9.87
N LEU A 600 69.24 -34.80 10.06
CA LEU A 600 69.80 -35.34 11.29
C LEU A 600 71.32 -35.23 11.23
N ASN A 601 71.94 -34.66 12.27
CA ASN A 601 73.37 -34.42 12.34
C ASN A 601 74.01 -35.09 13.56
N ASP A 602 75.28 -35.50 13.43
CA ASP A 602 76.12 -35.88 14.57
C ASP A 602 76.73 -34.61 15.16
N CYS A 603 76.19 -34.18 16.30
CA CYS A 603 76.58 -32.92 16.92
C CYS A 603 77.55 -33.20 18.06
N VAL A 604 78.81 -32.79 17.85
CA VAL A 604 79.88 -32.94 18.85
C VAL A 604 80.31 -31.58 19.35
N VAL A 605 80.34 -31.41 20.67
CA VAL A 605 80.88 -30.20 21.29
C VAL A 605 82.42 -30.21 21.19
N PRO A 606 83.06 -29.18 20.62
CA PRO A 606 84.52 -29.12 20.53
C PRO A 606 85.18 -29.20 21.91
N LYS A 607 86.25 -29.99 22.04
CA LYS A 607 86.98 -30.15 23.31
C LYS A 607 88.15 -29.18 23.47
N GLY A 608 88.52 -28.46 22.43
CA GLY A 608 89.57 -27.46 22.47
C GLY A 608 89.48 -26.47 21.33
N ILE A 609 90.05 -25.29 21.55
CA ILE A 609 90.17 -24.21 20.57
C ILE A 609 91.62 -23.71 20.55
N SER A 610 92.09 -23.29 19.38
CA SER A 610 93.43 -22.72 19.13
C SER A 610 93.30 -21.40 18.38
N PRO A 611 92.94 -20.29 19.06
CA PRO A 611 92.72 -19.00 18.42
C PRO A 611 94.04 -18.36 17.92
N ASN A 612 94.54 -18.82 16.78
CA ASN A 612 95.80 -18.39 16.16
C ASN A 612 95.59 -17.66 14.81
N GLY A 613 94.35 -17.64 14.31
CA GLY A 613 93.95 -16.98 13.08
C GLY A 613 94.25 -17.78 11.81
N ASP A 614 94.47 -19.10 11.91
CA ASP A 614 94.67 -20.00 10.76
C ASP A 614 93.34 -20.47 10.12
N GLY A 615 92.21 -20.10 10.71
CA GLY A 615 90.87 -20.49 10.28
C GLY A 615 90.40 -21.83 10.82
N MET A 616 91.22 -22.55 11.61
CA MET A 616 90.92 -23.86 12.17
C MET A 616 90.83 -23.81 13.70
N ASN A 617 89.67 -24.19 14.25
CA ASN A 617 89.41 -24.20 15.70
C ASN A 617 89.69 -22.84 16.38
N ASP A 618 89.55 -21.73 15.65
CA ASP A 618 89.82 -20.38 16.16
C ASP A 618 88.83 -19.90 17.22
N GLY A 619 87.66 -20.55 17.30
CA GLY A 619 86.63 -20.28 18.27
C GLY A 619 85.88 -21.55 18.67
N PHE A 620 85.08 -21.42 19.72
CA PHE A 620 84.24 -22.49 20.23
C PHE A 620 82.95 -22.56 19.40
N ASN A 621 83.05 -23.14 18.21
CA ASN A 621 81.93 -23.26 17.29
C ASN A 621 80.95 -24.33 17.77
N ILE A 622 79.77 -23.89 18.20
CA ILE A 622 78.63 -24.75 18.57
C ILE A 622 77.35 -24.29 17.87
N GLU A 623 77.46 -23.62 16.73
CA GLU A 623 76.34 -23.13 15.91
C GLU A 623 75.32 -24.24 15.61
N ILE A 624 75.80 -25.45 15.32
CA ILE A 624 74.95 -26.60 14.98
C ILE A 624 73.96 -26.98 16.08
N PHE A 625 74.25 -26.62 17.34
CA PHE A 625 73.36 -26.87 18.47
C PHE A 625 72.26 -25.79 18.62
N ASN A 626 72.33 -24.71 17.84
CA ASN A 626 71.48 -23.52 17.94
C ASN A 626 71.29 -23.06 19.41
N PRO A 627 72.39 -22.70 20.10
CA PRO A 627 72.35 -22.37 21.52
C PRO A 627 71.54 -21.10 21.78
N ILE A 628 70.68 -21.17 22.80
CA ILE A 628 69.88 -20.02 23.29
C ILE A 628 70.59 -19.26 24.42
N GLU A 629 71.60 -19.88 25.03
CA GLU A 629 72.48 -19.27 26.02
C GLU A 629 73.80 -20.03 26.05
N VAL A 630 74.93 -19.30 26.10
CA VAL A 630 76.27 -19.85 26.29
C VAL A 630 76.93 -19.10 27.44
N LYS A 631 77.49 -19.82 28.41
CA LYS A 631 78.29 -19.30 29.51
C LYS A 631 79.59 -20.07 29.62
N ILE A 632 80.70 -19.36 29.81
CA ILE A 632 82.02 -19.95 30.02
C ILE A 632 82.55 -19.51 31.37
N PHE A 633 83.10 -20.45 32.12
CA PHE A 633 83.64 -20.26 33.46
C PHE A 633 85.12 -20.65 33.49
N ASN A 634 85.91 -19.93 34.28
CA ASN A 634 87.28 -20.35 34.56
C ASN A 634 87.34 -21.48 35.60
N ARG A 635 88.54 -21.95 35.91
CA ARG A 635 88.79 -23.02 36.89
C ARG A 635 88.30 -22.75 38.32
N TYR A 636 87.98 -21.49 38.65
CA TYR A 636 87.47 -21.09 39.96
C TYR A 636 85.94 -20.98 39.99
N GLY A 637 85.25 -21.32 38.89
CA GLY A 637 83.80 -21.18 38.76
C GLY A 637 83.34 -19.74 38.52
N MET A 638 84.25 -18.81 38.21
CA MET A 638 83.87 -17.44 37.84
C MET A 638 83.50 -17.38 36.36
N GLU A 639 82.34 -16.81 36.03
CA GLU A 639 81.89 -16.59 34.66
C GLU A 639 82.81 -15.58 33.96
N VAL A 640 83.49 -16.03 32.92
CA VAL A 640 84.41 -15.22 32.11
C VAL A 640 83.80 -14.79 30.79
N TYR A 641 82.75 -15.45 30.30
CA TYR A 641 82.08 -15.08 29.06
C TYR A 641 80.61 -15.51 29.11
N GLN A 642 79.74 -14.74 28.46
CA GLN A 642 78.36 -15.11 28.23
C GLN A 642 77.88 -14.59 26.87
N HIS A 643 76.96 -15.32 26.25
CA HIS A 643 76.24 -14.93 25.05
C HIS A 643 74.82 -15.47 25.10
N GLY A 644 73.85 -14.70 24.60
CA GLY A 644 72.46 -15.15 24.46
C GLY A 644 72.24 -15.92 23.15
N GLU A 645 71.00 -15.89 22.65
CA GLU A 645 70.66 -16.44 21.34
C GLU A 645 71.53 -15.84 20.22
N GLY A 646 71.75 -16.61 19.15
CA GLY A 646 72.59 -16.21 18.02
C GLY A 646 74.08 -16.46 18.24
N TYR A 647 74.46 -17.23 19.27
CA TYR A 647 75.83 -17.70 19.38
C TYR A 647 76.11 -18.74 18.28
N THR A 648 77.21 -18.56 17.56
CA THR A 648 77.76 -19.48 16.56
C THR A 648 79.18 -19.87 16.95
N ASP A 649 80.11 -18.92 16.88
CA ASP A 649 81.56 -19.09 17.09
C ASP A 649 82.25 -17.86 17.75
N GLN A 650 81.51 -17.10 18.58
CA GLN A 650 81.98 -15.82 19.09
C GLN A 650 83.06 -15.94 20.18
N TRP A 651 83.14 -17.06 20.92
CA TRP A 651 84.13 -17.22 21.99
C TRP A 651 85.44 -17.78 21.45
N LYS A 652 86.48 -16.93 21.46
CA LYS A 652 87.84 -17.18 20.98
C LYS A 652 88.87 -17.07 22.12
N GLY A 653 88.45 -17.39 23.36
CA GLY A 653 89.32 -17.30 24.54
C GLY A 653 89.48 -15.89 25.12
N GLN A 654 88.45 -15.04 25.00
CA GLN A 654 88.38 -13.73 25.63
C GLN A 654 87.46 -13.72 26.87
N ASP A 655 87.70 -12.78 27.79
CA ASP A 655 86.83 -12.48 28.92
C ASP A 655 85.71 -11.46 28.56
N LYS A 656 84.84 -11.12 29.52
CA LYS A 656 83.74 -10.16 29.33
C LYS A 656 84.17 -8.75 28.92
N ASN A 657 85.44 -8.39 29.11
CA ASN A 657 86.02 -7.11 28.74
C ASN A 657 86.87 -7.23 27.47
N ASN A 658 86.69 -8.29 26.68
CA ASN A 658 87.50 -8.65 25.51
C ASN A 658 89.00 -8.81 25.80
N ARG A 659 89.37 -9.09 27.06
CA ARG A 659 90.77 -9.37 27.39
C ARG A 659 91.05 -10.84 27.18
N GLU A 660 92.24 -11.09 26.68
CA GLU A 660 92.75 -12.42 26.44
C GLU A 660 92.86 -13.26 27.72
N LEU A 661 92.22 -14.43 27.72
CA LEU A 661 92.32 -15.41 28.79
C LEU A 661 93.60 -16.26 28.63
N PRO A 662 94.24 -16.72 29.73
CA PRO A 662 95.40 -17.60 29.64
C PRO A 662 95.03 -18.99 29.11
N SER A 663 95.99 -19.72 28.53
CA SER A 663 95.82 -21.12 28.17
C SER A 663 95.36 -21.95 29.36
N GLY A 664 94.40 -22.84 29.15
CA GLY A 664 93.88 -23.68 30.22
C GLY A 664 92.49 -24.24 29.96
N THR A 665 91.98 -24.98 30.94
CA THR A 665 90.64 -25.57 30.90
C THR A 665 89.61 -24.54 31.33
N TYR A 666 88.63 -24.32 30.46
CA TYR A 666 87.44 -23.54 30.73
C TYR A 666 86.21 -24.45 30.74
N PHE A 667 85.23 -24.15 31.58
CA PHE A 667 84.01 -24.93 31.70
C PHE A 667 82.90 -24.21 30.95
N TYR A 668 82.20 -24.91 30.07
CA TYR A 668 81.04 -24.35 29.39
C TYR A 668 79.75 -24.83 30.05
N HIS A 669 78.76 -23.94 30.03
CA HIS A 669 77.37 -24.22 30.26
C HIS A 669 76.60 -23.57 29.10
N PHE A 670 76.07 -24.35 28.18
CA PHE A 670 75.18 -23.81 27.16
C PHE A 670 73.84 -24.55 27.13
N ARG A 671 72.79 -23.81 26.83
CA ARG A 671 71.43 -24.32 26.67
C ARG A 671 71.04 -24.23 25.21
N THR A 672 70.35 -25.25 24.74
CA THR A 672 69.62 -25.26 23.48
C THR A 672 68.12 -25.21 23.79
N LEU A 673 67.25 -25.26 22.78
CA LEU A 673 65.81 -25.41 23.01
C LEU A 673 65.45 -26.74 23.71
N PHE A 674 66.33 -27.75 23.65
CA PHE A 674 65.99 -29.13 24.02
C PHE A 674 66.85 -29.67 25.17
N ASP A 675 68.11 -29.25 25.23
CA ASP A 675 69.13 -29.83 26.09
C ASP A 675 70.01 -28.77 26.77
N THR A 676 70.58 -29.16 27.90
CA THR A 676 71.66 -28.42 28.58
C THR A 676 72.98 -29.19 28.49
N TYR A 677 74.00 -28.48 28.03
CA TYR A 677 75.34 -29.00 27.84
C TYR A 677 76.28 -28.40 28.88
N LEU A 678 76.92 -29.29 29.63
CA LEU A 678 77.94 -28.98 30.62
C LEU A 678 79.19 -29.76 30.24
N GLY A 679 80.35 -29.12 30.31
CA GLY A 679 81.61 -29.77 30.02
C GLY A 679 82.76 -28.79 30.08
N TYR A 680 83.84 -29.12 29.38
CA TYR A 680 85.02 -28.28 29.31
C TYR A 680 85.49 -28.12 27.87
N VAL A 681 86.12 -26.98 27.62
CA VAL A 681 86.85 -26.66 26.40
C VAL A 681 88.25 -26.20 26.81
N TYR A 682 89.27 -26.74 26.16
CA TYR A 682 90.65 -26.37 26.41
C TYR A 682 91.08 -25.23 25.49
N LEU A 683 91.48 -24.08 26.06
CA LEU A 683 92.03 -22.96 25.31
C LEU A 683 93.54 -23.15 25.15
N ILE A 684 94.00 -23.32 23.91
CA ILE A 684 95.41 -23.43 23.55
C ILE A 684 95.85 -22.10 22.94
N LYS A 685 96.75 -21.40 23.61
CA LYS A 685 97.54 -20.34 22.99
C LYS A 685 98.91 -20.90 22.66
N GLU A 686 99.25 -20.90 21.39
CA GLU A 686 100.63 -21.14 20.97
C GLU A 686 101.49 -20.01 21.54
N VAL A 687 102.52 -20.38 22.31
CA VAL A 687 103.58 -19.44 22.66
C VAL A 687 104.42 -19.26 21.39
N LYS A 688 104.35 -18.08 20.76
CA LYS A 688 105.30 -17.73 19.69
C LYS A 688 106.70 -17.57 20.24
#